data_AF-A0A8J8BNM5-F1
#
_entry.id   AF-A0A8J8BNM5-F1
#
_cell.length_a   1.000
_cell.length_b   1.000
_cell.length_c   1.000
_cell.angle_alpha   90.00
_cell.angle_beta   90.00
_cell.angle_gamma   90.00
#
_symmetry.space_group_name_H-M   'P 1'
#
loop_
_entity.id
_entity.type
_entity.pdbx_description
1 polymer ?
#
loop_
_entity_poly.entity_id
_entity_poly.type
_entity_poly.pdbx_seq_one_letter_code
_entity_poly.pdbx_strand_id
1 'polypeptide(L)'
;MGTTGGDPTNANDDNKVLLYGHPYPWSSFTTVRVDGNDYSYGGTGMSMVTGATASTDSITSTWTVGNIIVTQTLTIVTSSTTGRADTAKIDYKITNNGSNSSEVGIRLMLDTMLGDNDGAPFNIPGTGAVTTEMEFTGASIPDYWQAFDDLSNPSVISQGTLTGGSATTPDTFMTAYWDDIYDTTWAYTVSTSQSLTDDSAVALYWNPKTFTAGQISTYTTYYGLGKVTIVAGNLTAGLTAPSTVSNCSNFTVVSYVTNVGGSTANDVAATISLPAGLMLSTGETSQKDMGSITNGSSNQSSWSVEPYGGVCGNMTLTVTVTSSNVDSNTVSVDVNVPEACCVTTTTTSTSTTSTSTSTSTSTINVTTTTTVPITTTTTAPVTTTTVSAEADAYEVDDTCAQATTISTDGTKQAHNFVPITDEDWVKFSAVSGIVYTIETSDLGMGADTQLYLYDTDCVSLLDENDDYMGLESLIEWTATSSGTYYVKIAPYGGYATMSSDTDYNVSVTGSSAVVNTSFFDNMEGGTNGWTATGFWHQETNPELVSIISGINPELVSLPDNGYLPSAYSGSTVWWYGENSTGTFIGSDYHTPICAEYNESDPVFNWSEYNWSCQTAKNGGTSYAANTGNLISPTIDLTGVSNASLTFMSWYEIEGVDVNMYDMMYVYISTDAGVTYTQLGAINPINDVDGESFRPYSSGGLGLTGVWVSQHFDISSYASSQMVIKFTFDTVDNLYNGFRGWIIDDVMIGTTGAAVSPTIMTVAPSGGVSGVIDPYYGCVNGTIVSIVGTNFMNGATVEFGTTYADTASVASSSLIQAEVPCALADGTYDVTVTNPNGQGATMTSAFTVTTAYPPAISSISPTSGTNDQSTAVTITGSNFENGATVEVGGTTLSNIVVVSSTSITATVPAGLSGGHKNVLVTNPDSQYDVLMGGFYVNYTTSIDQAAVIRDLPSTTTAGGSFTATLELVLGDVPPNSVIINEFVPTGWTVTGSSPTYNSFNSATGEVKWILYGASLYAMNITYTVSVPANATGTGTFTGELKYNNVDGDPVTQTITGDTSIEISAGCALKGDTDCDGLVSDFELLTYVDLWVQGTVTDFDLLEAIDNWVNSG
;
A
#
# COMPACT_ATOMS: atom_id res chain seq x y z
N MET A 1 -20.16 20.39 -0.05
CA MET A 1 -19.01 19.54 0.34
C MET A 1 -18.02 19.59 -0.82
N GLY A 2 -16.72 19.52 -0.59
CA GLY A 2 -15.68 19.67 -1.62
C GLY A 2 -14.31 19.24 -1.10
N THR A 3 -13.32 19.18 -1.99
CA THR A 3 -11.93 18.82 -1.67
C THR A 3 -11.08 20.08 -1.45
N THR A 4 -9.98 19.94 -0.69
CA THR A 4 -8.93 20.97 -0.54
C THR A 4 -7.62 20.49 -1.13
N GLY A 5 -7.27 19.24 -0.85
CA GLY A 5 -6.41 18.38 -1.66
C GLY A 5 -7.21 17.10 -1.92
N GLY A 6 -7.25 16.66 -3.17
CA GLY A 6 -7.96 15.46 -3.59
C GLY A 6 -7.07 14.22 -3.46
N ASP A 7 -7.15 13.29 -4.41
CA ASP A 7 -6.21 12.17 -4.46
C ASP A 7 -4.83 12.71 -4.89
N PRO A 8 -3.75 12.52 -4.09
CA PRO A 8 -2.41 12.97 -4.47
C PRO A 8 -1.90 12.42 -5.80
N THR A 9 -2.51 11.34 -6.30
CA THR A 9 -2.21 10.75 -7.62
C THR A 9 -3.03 11.34 -8.76
N ASN A 10 -4.01 12.21 -8.46
CA ASN A 10 -4.91 12.86 -9.41
C ASN A 10 -5.11 14.35 -9.09
N ALA A 11 -4.20 15.21 -9.54
CA ALA A 11 -4.33 16.66 -9.34
C ALA A 11 -5.62 17.29 -9.93
N ASN A 12 -6.41 16.56 -10.73
CA ASN A 12 -7.65 17.09 -11.31
C ASN A 12 -8.82 17.13 -10.32
N ASP A 13 -8.74 16.40 -9.20
CA ASP A 13 -9.76 16.44 -8.15
C ASP A 13 -9.39 17.35 -6.98
N ASP A 14 -8.27 18.09 -7.08
CA ASP A 14 -7.90 19.15 -6.14
C ASP A 14 -8.85 20.35 -6.21
N ASN A 15 -9.26 20.84 -5.04
CA ASN A 15 -10.11 22.03 -4.89
C ASN A 15 -11.43 21.95 -5.68
N LYS A 16 -12.00 20.75 -5.79
CA LYS A 16 -13.23 20.48 -6.54
C LYS A 16 -14.44 20.39 -5.63
N VAL A 17 -15.57 20.84 -6.18
CA VAL A 17 -16.88 20.71 -5.54
C VAL A 17 -17.38 19.28 -5.69
N LEU A 18 -18.03 18.77 -4.65
CA LEU A 18 -18.76 17.48 -4.67
C LEU A 18 -20.28 17.66 -4.47
N LEU A 19 -20.70 18.74 -3.80
CA LEU A 19 -22.13 19.11 -3.70
C LEU A 19 -22.33 20.55 -4.10
N TYR A 20 -23.39 20.80 -4.87
CA TYR A 20 -23.77 22.14 -5.29
C TYR A 20 -24.03 23.05 -4.08
N GLY A 21 -23.89 24.35 -4.31
CA GLY A 21 -24.03 25.39 -3.29
C GLY A 21 -22.78 25.61 -2.45
N HIS A 22 -21.75 24.74 -2.49
CA HIS A 22 -20.50 24.94 -1.76
C HIS A 22 -19.90 26.35 -1.98
N PRO A 23 -19.48 27.08 -0.92
CA PRO A 23 -19.43 26.67 0.49
C PRO A 23 -20.73 26.82 1.29
N TYR A 24 -21.83 27.29 0.68
CA TYR A 24 -23.10 27.57 1.34
C TYR A 24 -24.17 26.48 1.09
N PRO A 25 -24.53 25.67 2.10
CA PRO A 25 -25.37 24.48 1.90
C PRO A 25 -26.87 24.84 1.89
N TRP A 26 -27.37 25.44 0.80
CA TRP A 26 -28.80 25.75 0.66
C TRP A 26 -29.57 24.75 -0.19
N SER A 27 -28.88 23.99 -1.04
CA SER A 27 -29.51 23.11 -2.02
C SER A 27 -29.52 21.63 -1.62
N SER A 28 -28.64 21.21 -0.71
CA SER A 28 -28.70 19.91 0.00
C SER A 28 -29.30 20.10 1.40
N PHE A 29 -30.21 19.24 1.82
CA PHE A 29 -30.81 19.33 3.16
C PHE A 29 -31.33 18.01 3.71
N THR A 30 -31.53 17.97 5.03
CA THR A 30 -32.15 16.85 5.74
C THR A 30 -33.54 17.21 6.19
N THR A 31 -34.50 16.31 5.99
CA THR A 31 -35.83 16.40 6.58
C THR A 31 -35.98 15.39 7.72
N VAL A 32 -36.41 15.87 8.88
CA VAL A 32 -36.85 15.07 10.02
C VAL A 32 -38.37 15.00 10.01
N ARG A 33 -38.94 13.81 9.86
CA ARG A 33 -40.39 13.59 9.96
C ARG A 33 -40.72 13.13 11.38
N VAL A 34 -41.59 13.86 12.08
CA VAL A 34 -42.07 13.51 13.44
C VAL A 34 -43.58 13.50 13.47
N ASP A 35 -44.17 12.35 13.80
CA ASP A 35 -45.62 12.12 13.92
C ASP A 35 -46.39 12.65 12.68
N GLY A 36 -45.82 12.41 11.50
CA GLY A 36 -46.38 12.80 10.20
C GLY A 36 -46.12 14.26 9.77
N ASN A 37 -45.42 15.06 10.56
CA ASN A 37 -45.04 16.44 10.19
C ASN A 37 -43.56 16.51 9.79
N ASP A 38 -43.27 17.31 8.76
CA ASP A 38 -41.93 17.41 8.17
C ASP A 38 -41.23 18.68 8.64
N TYR A 39 -39.98 18.55 9.07
CA TYR A 39 -39.14 19.64 9.53
C TYR A 39 -37.79 19.59 8.83
N SER A 40 -37.36 20.67 8.20
CA SER A 40 -35.98 20.78 7.73
C SER A 40 -35.06 20.88 8.95
N TYR A 41 -33.99 20.08 8.98
CA TYR A 41 -33.04 20.05 10.09
C TYR A 41 -32.37 21.40 10.27
N GLY A 42 -32.50 22.00 11.46
CA GLY A 42 -32.05 23.38 11.72
C GLY A 42 -32.96 24.48 11.17
N GLY A 43 -34.07 24.11 10.53
CA GLY A 43 -35.03 25.03 9.92
C GLY A 43 -36.18 25.47 10.84
N THR A 44 -37.17 26.13 10.23
CA THR A 44 -38.34 26.66 10.93
C THR A 44 -39.15 25.53 11.58
N GLY A 45 -39.44 25.64 12.87
CA GLY A 45 -40.21 24.65 13.63
C GLY A 45 -39.36 23.73 14.51
N MET A 46 -38.03 23.70 14.32
CA MET A 46 -37.09 23.10 15.26
C MET A 46 -36.46 24.16 16.18
N SER A 47 -36.04 23.73 17.37
CA SER A 47 -35.30 24.56 18.32
C SER A 47 -33.86 24.05 18.45
N MET A 48 -32.88 24.94 18.38
CA MET A 48 -31.49 24.59 18.56
C MET A 48 -31.23 24.20 20.03
N VAL A 49 -30.61 23.04 20.25
CA VAL A 49 -30.13 22.61 21.57
C VAL A 49 -28.67 23.03 21.70
N THR A 50 -27.85 22.67 20.71
CA THR A 50 -26.44 23.03 20.59
C THR A 50 -26.17 23.43 19.15
N GLY A 51 -25.55 24.59 18.95
CA GLY A 51 -25.09 25.02 17.62
C GLY A 51 -23.99 24.11 17.06
N ALA A 52 -23.59 24.34 15.81
CA ALA A 52 -22.49 23.59 15.21
C ALA A 52 -21.18 23.82 16.00
N THR A 53 -20.58 22.74 16.48
CA THR A 53 -19.28 22.72 17.16
C THR A 53 -18.32 21.87 16.34
N ALA A 54 -17.17 22.42 16.00
CA ALA A 54 -16.11 21.72 15.26
C ALA A 54 -15.05 21.14 16.21
N SER A 55 -14.57 19.93 15.93
CA SER A 55 -13.30 19.35 16.38
C SER A 55 -12.30 19.34 15.22
N THR A 56 -11.15 18.70 15.41
CA THR A 56 -10.12 18.53 14.39
C THR A 56 -10.65 17.86 13.11
N ASP A 57 -11.57 16.90 13.26
CA ASP A 57 -12.05 15.99 12.22
C ASP A 57 -13.58 15.92 12.08
N SER A 58 -14.34 16.62 12.94
CA SER A 58 -15.79 16.49 12.99
C SER A 58 -16.54 17.80 13.24
N ILE A 59 -17.80 17.85 12.79
CA ILE A 59 -18.75 18.93 13.08
C ILE A 59 -20.02 18.29 13.62
N THR A 60 -20.44 18.73 14.81
CA THR A 60 -21.66 18.25 15.45
C THR A 60 -22.63 19.39 15.74
N SER A 61 -23.92 19.19 15.46
CA SER A 61 -24.99 20.10 15.87
C SER A 61 -26.16 19.31 16.46
N THR A 62 -27.00 19.94 17.30
CA THR A 62 -28.16 19.28 17.89
C THR A 62 -29.38 20.18 17.89
N TRP A 63 -30.48 19.63 17.40
CA TRP A 63 -31.77 20.31 17.31
C TRP A 63 -32.88 19.45 17.90
N THR A 64 -33.99 20.08 18.28
CA THR A 64 -35.14 19.39 18.85
C THR A 64 -36.45 19.85 18.24
N VAL A 65 -37.39 18.91 18.12
CA VAL A 65 -38.79 19.16 17.82
C VAL A 65 -39.66 18.45 18.86
N GLY A 66 -40.37 19.23 19.68
CA GLY A 66 -41.07 18.69 20.84
C GLY A 66 -40.11 17.99 21.81
N ASN A 67 -40.26 16.67 21.97
CA ASN A 67 -39.39 15.85 22.81
C ASN A 67 -38.38 15.01 22.01
N ILE A 68 -38.37 15.13 20.69
CA ILE A 68 -37.43 14.43 19.81
C ILE A 68 -36.19 15.29 19.66
N ILE A 69 -35.04 14.72 20.01
CA ILE A 69 -33.72 15.33 19.86
C ILE A 69 -33.05 14.63 18.68
N VAL A 70 -32.54 15.42 17.74
CA VAL A 70 -31.76 14.93 16.59
C VAL A 70 -30.40 15.61 16.65
N THR A 71 -29.35 14.79 16.72
CA THR A 71 -27.96 15.22 16.65
C THR A 71 -27.40 14.76 15.32
N GLN A 72 -26.88 15.70 14.52
CA GLN A 72 -26.12 15.41 13.31
C GLN A 72 -24.63 15.56 13.62
N THR A 73 -23.85 14.54 13.27
CA THR A 73 -22.39 14.57 13.32
C THR A 73 -21.84 14.25 11.93
N LEU A 74 -20.98 15.12 11.42
CA LEU A 74 -20.20 14.93 10.19
C LEU A 74 -18.76 14.68 10.60
N THR A 75 -18.15 13.56 10.21
CA THR A 75 -16.77 13.23 10.57
C THR A 75 -15.99 12.84 9.32
N ILE A 76 -14.77 13.35 9.16
CA ILE A 76 -13.86 12.89 8.11
C ILE A 76 -13.33 11.50 8.50
N VAL A 77 -13.52 10.51 7.63
CA VAL A 77 -13.12 9.12 7.84
C VAL A 77 -12.45 8.55 6.60
N THR A 78 -11.72 7.45 6.79
CA THR A 78 -11.09 6.70 5.71
C THR A 78 -12.14 6.11 4.76
N SER A 79 -12.06 6.44 3.47
CA SER A 79 -12.90 5.88 2.42
C SER A 79 -12.57 4.43 2.15
N SER A 80 -13.62 3.62 1.99
CA SER A 80 -13.52 2.20 1.65
C SER A 80 -13.02 1.95 0.23
N THR A 81 -12.91 2.96 -0.62
CA THR A 81 -12.43 2.81 -2.02
C THR A 81 -11.13 3.53 -2.30
N THR A 82 -10.86 4.69 -1.66
CA THR A 82 -9.59 5.40 -1.85
C THR A 82 -8.54 4.93 -0.83
N GLY A 83 -8.95 4.42 0.34
CA GLY A 83 -8.07 4.11 1.46
C GLY A 83 -7.55 5.34 2.21
N ARG A 84 -8.11 6.54 1.96
CA ARG A 84 -7.67 7.81 2.55
C ARG A 84 -8.80 8.49 3.33
N ALA A 85 -8.44 9.37 4.27
CA ALA A 85 -9.38 10.17 5.07
C ALA A 85 -10.01 11.32 4.27
N ASP A 86 -10.80 10.99 3.25
CA ASP A 86 -11.37 11.92 2.24
C ASP A 86 -12.90 11.82 2.11
N THR A 87 -13.54 11.13 3.06
CA THR A 87 -14.98 10.86 3.04
C THR A 87 -15.65 11.33 4.31
N ALA A 88 -16.80 12.00 4.17
CA ALA A 88 -17.61 12.41 5.31
C ALA A 88 -18.56 11.28 5.73
N LYS A 89 -18.39 10.78 6.96
CA LYS A 89 -19.40 10.00 7.66
C LYS A 89 -20.49 10.94 8.18
N ILE A 90 -21.74 10.66 7.86
CA ILE A 90 -22.92 11.44 8.21
C ILE A 90 -23.78 10.63 9.18
N ASP A 91 -23.73 10.98 10.47
CA ASP A 91 -24.48 10.33 11.54
C ASP A 91 -25.69 11.19 11.98
N TYR A 92 -26.86 10.57 12.07
CA TYR A 92 -28.05 11.12 12.72
C TYR A 92 -28.41 10.30 13.95
N LYS A 93 -28.11 10.82 15.15
CA LYS A 93 -28.56 10.23 16.41
C LYS A 93 -29.89 10.83 16.83
N ILE A 94 -30.92 10.00 16.90
CA ILE A 94 -32.27 10.38 17.29
C ILE A 94 -32.56 9.85 18.69
N THR A 95 -33.08 10.72 19.56
CA THR A 95 -33.49 10.37 20.92
C THR A 95 -34.90 10.86 21.18
N ASN A 96 -35.78 9.99 21.69
CA ASN A 96 -37.05 10.42 22.25
C ASN A 96 -36.90 10.69 23.76
N ASN A 97 -36.80 11.96 24.14
CA ASN A 97 -36.65 12.39 25.53
C ASN A 97 -38.02 12.58 26.25
N GLY A 98 -39.12 12.20 25.61
CA GLY A 98 -40.47 12.32 26.13
C GLY A 98 -40.95 11.07 26.86
N SER A 99 -42.11 11.16 27.49
CA SER A 99 -42.77 10.03 28.17
C SER A 99 -43.72 9.23 27.26
N ASN A 100 -44.01 9.73 26.05
CA ASN A 100 -44.87 9.08 25.07
C ASN A 100 -44.04 8.58 23.88
N SER A 101 -44.53 7.57 23.17
CA SER A 101 -43.95 7.17 21.89
C SER A 101 -44.23 8.19 20.78
N SER A 102 -43.29 8.37 19.87
CA SER A 102 -43.46 9.17 18.65
C SER A 102 -42.87 8.43 17.45
N GLU A 103 -43.42 8.68 16.26
CA GLU A 103 -42.93 8.13 15.00
C GLU A 103 -41.91 9.10 14.39
N VAL A 104 -40.68 8.63 14.13
CA VAL A 104 -39.60 9.48 13.63
C VAL A 104 -38.90 8.85 12.43
N GLY A 105 -38.73 9.61 11.36
CA GLY A 105 -37.97 9.24 10.15
C GLY A 105 -37.01 10.33 9.69
N ILE A 106 -36.02 9.96 8.90
CA ILE A 106 -35.04 10.87 8.29
C ILE A 106 -35.04 10.70 6.77
N ARG A 107 -34.98 11.83 6.06
CA ARG A 107 -34.64 11.89 4.64
C ARG A 107 -33.42 12.78 4.46
N LEU A 108 -32.36 12.26 3.87
CA LEU A 108 -31.20 13.04 3.43
C LEU A 108 -31.31 13.27 1.91
N MET A 109 -31.25 14.52 1.48
CA MET A 109 -31.15 14.88 0.06
C MET A 109 -29.82 15.58 -0.19
N LEU A 110 -29.06 15.08 -1.16
CA LEU A 110 -27.77 15.62 -1.58
C LEU A 110 -27.89 16.07 -3.03
N ASP A 111 -27.57 17.33 -3.25
CA ASP A 111 -27.50 17.98 -4.55
C ASP A 111 -26.08 17.84 -5.10
N THR A 112 -25.90 16.97 -6.08
CA THR A 112 -24.60 16.48 -6.51
C THR A 112 -24.02 17.34 -7.62
N MET A 113 -22.83 17.89 -7.39
CA MET A 113 -22.08 18.66 -8.38
C MET A 113 -20.63 18.23 -8.33
N LEU A 114 -20.12 17.62 -9.41
CA LEU A 114 -18.74 17.16 -9.47
C LEU A 114 -17.89 18.10 -10.32
N GLY A 115 -16.97 18.80 -9.66
CA GLY A 115 -16.22 19.88 -10.28
C GLY A 115 -17.18 20.96 -10.79
N ASP A 116 -17.25 21.13 -12.10
CA ASP A 116 -18.13 22.09 -12.77
C ASP A 116 -19.46 21.46 -13.26
N ASN A 117 -19.66 20.15 -13.07
CA ASN A 117 -20.83 19.43 -13.58
C ASN A 117 -21.93 19.27 -12.52
N ASP A 118 -22.99 20.07 -12.64
CA ASP A 118 -24.18 20.10 -11.78
C ASP A 118 -25.20 18.99 -12.11
N GLY A 119 -25.11 18.44 -13.32
CA GLY A 119 -25.90 17.30 -13.77
C GLY A 119 -25.10 16.00 -13.73
N ALA A 120 -24.29 15.83 -12.67
CA ALA A 120 -23.36 14.72 -12.53
C ALA A 120 -24.08 13.36 -12.72
N PRO A 121 -23.78 12.61 -13.79
CA PRO A 121 -24.36 11.29 -13.98
C PRO A 121 -23.88 10.31 -12.92
N PHE A 122 -24.72 9.33 -12.62
CA PHE A 122 -24.40 8.31 -11.63
C PHE A 122 -23.94 7.01 -12.28
N ASN A 123 -23.20 6.22 -11.52
CA ASN A 123 -23.04 4.80 -11.78
C ASN A 123 -23.50 4.01 -10.56
N ILE A 124 -24.34 3.00 -10.81
CA ILE A 124 -24.89 2.15 -9.76
C ILE A 124 -24.47 0.70 -10.02
N PRO A 125 -23.77 0.05 -9.07
CA PRO A 125 -23.45 -1.38 -9.14
C PRO A 125 -24.68 -2.23 -9.48
N GLY A 126 -24.51 -3.17 -10.41
CA GLY A 126 -25.59 -4.02 -10.92
C GLY A 126 -26.59 -3.34 -11.87
N THR A 127 -26.54 -2.01 -12.03
CA THR A 127 -27.45 -1.26 -12.93
C THR A 127 -26.74 -0.63 -14.11
N GLY A 128 -25.52 -0.11 -13.92
CA GLY A 128 -24.81 0.61 -14.96
C GLY A 128 -24.82 2.13 -14.78
N ALA A 129 -24.48 2.84 -15.86
CA ALA A 129 -24.61 4.28 -15.94
C ALA A 129 -26.09 4.70 -15.82
N VAL A 130 -26.33 5.73 -15.02
CA VAL A 130 -27.66 6.21 -14.63
C VAL A 130 -27.73 7.71 -14.91
N THR A 131 -28.48 8.05 -15.94
CA THR A 131 -28.71 9.44 -16.40
C THR A 131 -30.18 9.84 -16.29
N THR A 132 -31.03 8.98 -15.74
CA THR A 132 -32.46 9.22 -15.50
C THR A 132 -32.83 8.81 -14.08
N GLU A 133 -33.95 9.33 -13.58
CA GLU A 133 -34.39 9.04 -12.21
C GLU A 133 -34.68 7.56 -11.99
N MET A 134 -34.23 7.04 -10.85
CA MET A 134 -34.46 5.66 -10.43
C MET A 134 -34.71 5.55 -8.94
N GLU A 135 -35.46 4.52 -8.56
CA GLU A 135 -35.77 4.18 -7.17
C GLU A 135 -35.32 2.75 -6.87
N PHE A 136 -34.65 2.58 -5.74
CA PHE A 136 -34.19 1.30 -5.22
C PHE A 136 -34.77 1.09 -3.82
N THR A 137 -35.31 -0.12 -3.56
CA THR A 137 -35.93 -0.47 -2.27
C THR A 137 -35.58 -1.90 -1.86
N GLY A 138 -35.50 -2.14 -0.56
CA GLY A 138 -35.22 -3.47 0.00
C GLY A 138 -33.92 -4.07 -0.57
N ALA A 139 -34.00 -5.30 -1.09
CA ALA A 139 -32.84 -6.03 -1.60
C ALA A 139 -32.26 -5.48 -2.91
N SER A 140 -32.91 -4.49 -3.56
CA SER A 140 -32.37 -3.85 -4.76
C SER A 140 -31.48 -2.65 -4.44
N ILE A 141 -31.32 -2.27 -3.17
CA ILE A 141 -30.45 -1.17 -2.76
C ILE A 141 -28.99 -1.63 -2.92
N PRO A 142 -28.17 -0.91 -3.71
CA PRO A 142 -26.78 -1.27 -3.92
C PRO A 142 -25.94 -0.94 -2.68
N ASP A 143 -24.73 -1.50 -2.58
CA ASP A 143 -23.86 -1.22 -1.44
C ASP A 143 -23.35 0.23 -1.42
N TYR A 144 -23.13 0.80 -2.61
CA TYR A 144 -22.71 2.17 -2.82
C TYR A 144 -23.23 2.69 -4.17
N TRP A 145 -23.09 3.98 -4.39
CA TRP A 145 -23.32 4.65 -5.68
C TRP A 145 -22.17 5.61 -5.95
N GLN A 146 -21.83 5.82 -7.21
CA GLN A 146 -20.82 6.78 -7.63
C GLN A 146 -21.44 7.86 -8.50
N ALA A 147 -20.90 9.07 -8.45
CA ALA A 147 -21.16 10.11 -9.44
C ALA A 147 -19.85 10.49 -10.13
N PHE A 148 -19.96 10.95 -11.38
CA PHE A 148 -18.83 11.32 -12.23
C PHE A 148 -19.04 12.71 -12.80
N ASP A 149 -17.97 13.48 -12.91
CA ASP A 149 -17.97 14.70 -13.72
C ASP A 149 -18.17 14.40 -15.21
N ASP A 150 -17.61 13.28 -15.69
CA ASP A 150 -17.81 12.75 -17.05
C ASP A 150 -17.82 11.21 -17.04
N LEU A 151 -18.86 10.57 -17.60
CA LEU A 151 -18.96 9.09 -17.62
C LEU A 151 -17.89 8.41 -18.49
N SER A 152 -17.33 9.11 -19.46
CA SER A 152 -16.40 8.57 -20.45
C SER A 152 -14.94 8.75 -20.07
N ASN A 153 -14.62 9.88 -19.41
CA ASN A 153 -13.29 10.22 -18.93
C ASN A 153 -13.38 11.01 -17.62
N PRO A 154 -13.71 10.36 -16.50
CA PRO A 154 -13.91 11.05 -15.25
C PRO A 154 -12.60 11.59 -14.68
N SER A 155 -12.64 12.84 -14.24
CA SER A 155 -11.53 13.49 -13.53
C SER A 155 -11.84 13.73 -12.06
N VAL A 156 -13.14 13.77 -11.71
CA VAL A 156 -13.64 13.91 -10.33
C VAL A 156 -14.71 12.84 -10.10
N ILE A 157 -14.50 12.02 -9.09
CA ILE A 157 -15.39 10.91 -8.75
C ILE A 157 -15.81 11.06 -7.30
N SER A 158 -17.10 11.02 -7.06
CA SER A 158 -17.64 10.93 -5.70
C SER A 158 -18.32 9.59 -5.48
N GLN A 159 -18.40 9.16 -4.23
CA GLN A 159 -19.07 7.94 -3.82
C GLN A 159 -19.91 8.17 -2.58
N GLY A 160 -21.13 7.63 -2.59
CA GLY A 160 -21.94 7.46 -1.40
C GLY A 160 -22.10 5.99 -1.03
N THR A 161 -21.96 5.67 0.27
CA THR A 161 -22.07 4.29 0.78
C THR A 161 -23.41 4.08 1.47
N LEU A 162 -24.15 3.05 1.06
CA LEU A 162 -25.51 2.74 1.51
C LEU A 162 -25.57 1.50 2.41
N THR A 163 -24.64 0.54 2.26
CA THR A 163 -24.56 -0.67 3.08
C THR A 163 -23.10 -0.96 3.47
N GLY A 164 -22.88 -1.85 4.45
CA GLY A 164 -21.53 -2.22 4.89
C GLY A 164 -20.93 -1.26 5.94
N GLY A 165 -19.87 -1.71 6.62
CA GLY A 165 -19.26 -0.97 7.73
C GLY A 165 -20.27 -0.61 8.83
N SER A 166 -20.32 0.68 9.21
CA SER A 166 -21.34 1.21 10.13
C SER A 166 -22.54 1.86 9.40
N ALA A 167 -22.62 1.76 8.07
CA ALA A 167 -23.73 2.33 7.31
C ALA A 167 -25.05 1.68 7.71
N THR A 168 -26.08 2.50 7.92
CA THR A 168 -27.43 2.01 8.15
C THR A 168 -28.17 2.01 6.83
N THR A 169 -28.44 0.82 6.27
CA THR A 169 -29.15 0.70 4.99
C THR A 169 -30.44 1.51 5.00
N PRO A 170 -30.63 2.46 4.06
CA PRO A 170 -31.88 3.18 3.94
C PRO A 170 -33.00 2.23 3.51
N ASP A 171 -34.24 2.57 3.82
CA ASP A 171 -35.41 1.85 3.31
C ASP A 171 -35.63 2.13 1.82
N THR A 172 -35.20 3.31 1.34
CA THR A 172 -35.27 3.73 -0.06
C THR A 172 -34.06 4.59 -0.45
N PHE A 173 -33.49 4.32 -1.62
CA PHE A 173 -32.47 5.15 -2.27
C PHE A 173 -32.99 5.60 -3.64
N MET A 174 -32.79 6.87 -4.00
CA MET A 174 -33.23 7.44 -5.28
C MET A 174 -32.13 8.28 -5.92
N THR A 175 -32.05 8.21 -7.25
CA THR A 175 -31.47 9.27 -8.09
C THR A 175 -32.61 10.14 -8.62
N ALA A 176 -32.46 11.46 -8.57
CA ALA A 176 -33.55 12.41 -8.78
C ALA A 176 -33.06 13.64 -9.53
N TYR A 177 -33.91 14.23 -10.37
CA TYR A 177 -33.66 15.55 -10.94
C TYR A 177 -33.88 16.59 -9.85
N TRP A 178 -32.86 17.41 -9.55
CA TRP A 178 -32.84 18.24 -8.36
C TRP A 178 -34.04 19.21 -8.28
N ASP A 179 -34.36 19.89 -9.39
CA ASP A 179 -35.43 20.90 -9.46
C ASP A 179 -36.80 20.31 -9.06
N ASP A 180 -37.05 19.04 -9.41
CA ASP A 180 -38.30 18.34 -9.07
C ASP A 180 -38.35 17.86 -7.61
N ILE A 181 -37.20 17.49 -7.04
CA ILE A 181 -37.12 16.90 -5.69
C ILE A 181 -36.90 17.95 -4.59
N TYR A 182 -36.27 19.09 -4.90
CA TYR A 182 -35.93 20.15 -3.94
C TYR A 182 -37.16 20.75 -3.26
N ASP A 183 -38.24 20.98 -4.01
CA ASP A 183 -39.49 21.57 -3.51
C ASP A 183 -40.34 20.58 -2.69
N THR A 184 -39.88 19.34 -2.51
CA THR A 184 -40.55 18.34 -1.68
C THR A 184 -39.97 18.28 -0.29
N THR A 185 -40.82 18.16 0.73
CA THR A 185 -40.36 17.96 2.12
C THR A 185 -40.07 16.50 2.41
N TRP A 186 -40.86 15.56 1.87
CA TRP A 186 -40.65 14.13 2.12
C TRP A 186 -41.08 13.25 0.95
N ALA A 187 -42.34 13.33 0.52
CA ALA A 187 -42.84 12.44 -0.52
C ALA A 187 -42.33 12.90 -1.89
N TYR A 188 -41.64 12.00 -2.58
CA TYR A 188 -41.18 12.18 -3.95
C TYR A 188 -41.44 10.90 -4.74
N THR A 189 -41.68 11.01 -6.04
CA THR A 189 -41.96 9.87 -6.91
C THR A 189 -41.14 10.02 -8.18
N VAL A 190 -40.30 9.04 -8.45
CA VAL A 190 -39.40 9.05 -9.61
C VAL A 190 -40.19 8.93 -10.93
N SER A 191 -39.69 9.62 -11.93
CA SER A 191 -40.11 9.56 -13.32
C SER A 191 -38.96 8.99 -14.15
N THR A 192 -39.03 7.71 -14.52
CA THR A 192 -37.93 7.01 -15.22
C THR A 192 -37.61 7.56 -16.63
N SER A 193 -38.35 8.58 -17.09
CA SER A 193 -38.05 9.31 -18.34
C SER A 193 -37.41 10.68 -18.09
N GLN A 194 -37.36 11.14 -16.84
CA GLN A 194 -36.77 12.42 -16.46
C GLN A 194 -35.25 12.30 -16.46
N SER A 195 -34.58 13.24 -17.13
CA SER A 195 -33.13 13.29 -17.23
C SER A 195 -32.52 13.93 -15.98
N LEU A 196 -31.36 13.43 -15.56
CA LEU A 196 -30.57 13.96 -14.45
C LEU A 196 -29.45 14.90 -14.92
N THR A 197 -29.14 14.88 -16.22
CA THR A 197 -27.93 15.50 -16.80
C THR A 197 -27.90 17.03 -16.75
N ASP A 198 -29.00 17.67 -16.36
CA ASP A 198 -29.05 19.12 -16.20
C ASP A 198 -28.81 19.55 -14.74
N ASP A 199 -29.32 18.78 -13.77
CA ASP A 199 -29.27 19.12 -12.34
C ASP A 199 -29.59 17.87 -11.50
N SER A 200 -28.59 17.32 -10.82
CA SER A 200 -28.62 15.95 -10.28
C SER A 200 -28.68 15.90 -8.76
N ALA A 201 -29.46 14.98 -8.22
CA ALA A 201 -29.55 14.77 -6.79
C ALA A 201 -29.71 13.30 -6.42
N VAL A 202 -29.42 12.98 -5.17
CA VAL A 202 -29.80 11.71 -4.54
C VAL A 202 -30.64 11.93 -3.29
N ALA A 203 -31.51 10.97 -2.99
CA ALA A 203 -32.29 10.96 -1.75
C ALA A 203 -32.24 9.60 -1.06
N LEU A 204 -31.94 9.62 0.24
CA LEU A 204 -31.92 8.46 1.12
C LEU A 204 -33.03 8.61 2.16
N TYR A 205 -33.82 7.55 2.35
CA TYR A 205 -34.93 7.52 3.29
C TYR A 205 -34.73 6.45 4.35
N TRP A 206 -34.75 6.86 5.62
CA TRP A 206 -35.04 5.98 6.74
C TRP A 206 -36.47 6.26 7.19
N ASN A 207 -37.36 5.37 6.79
CA ASN A 207 -38.80 5.52 6.97
C ASN A 207 -39.16 5.67 8.45
N PRO A 208 -40.27 6.38 8.76
CA PRO A 208 -40.62 6.64 10.14
C PRO A 208 -40.82 5.36 10.94
N LYS A 209 -40.13 5.25 12.08
CA LYS A 209 -40.23 4.14 13.04
C LYS A 209 -40.73 4.66 14.38
N THR A 210 -41.41 3.82 15.15
CA THR A 210 -41.87 4.20 16.50
C THR A 210 -40.70 4.21 17.49
N PHE A 211 -40.44 5.36 18.09
CA PHE A 211 -39.49 5.54 19.19
C PHE A 211 -40.23 5.58 20.52
N THR A 212 -39.99 4.60 21.37
CA THR A 212 -40.49 4.58 22.75
C THR A 212 -39.76 5.59 23.64
N ALA A 213 -40.30 5.88 24.82
CA ALA A 213 -39.70 6.82 25.76
C ALA A 213 -38.25 6.43 26.13
N GLY A 214 -37.31 7.35 25.93
CA GLY A 214 -35.88 7.14 26.17
C GLY A 214 -35.15 6.35 25.07
N GLN A 215 -35.84 5.92 24.01
CA GLN A 215 -35.21 5.16 22.93
C GLN A 215 -34.28 6.05 22.11
N ILE A 216 -33.14 5.46 21.74
CA ILE A 216 -32.10 6.07 20.91
C ILE A 216 -31.90 5.19 19.66
N SER A 217 -31.70 5.81 18.50
CA SER A 217 -31.23 5.11 17.30
C SER A 217 -30.32 6.03 16.50
N THR A 218 -29.41 5.43 15.74
CA THR A 218 -28.47 6.14 14.87
C THR A 218 -28.69 5.68 13.44
N TYR A 219 -28.70 6.62 12.51
CA TYR A 219 -28.69 6.36 11.06
C TYR A 219 -27.40 6.94 10.48
N THR A 220 -26.67 6.12 9.73
CA THR A 220 -25.33 6.45 9.23
C THR A 220 -25.26 6.24 7.73
N THR A 221 -24.64 7.18 7.01
CA THR A 221 -24.25 7.05 5.59
C THR A 221 -22.92 7.75 5.37
N TYR A 222 -22.29 7.54 4.22
CA TYR A 222 -21.01 8.16 3.87
C TYR A 222 -21.12 8.86 2.52
N TYR A 223 -20.41 9.97 2.35
CA TYR A 223 -20.28 10.65 1.06
C TYR A 223 -18.93 11.37 0.96
N GLY A 224 -18.20 11.17 -0.14
CA GLY A 224 -16.83 11.68 -0.33
C GLY A 224 -16.23 11.33 -1.67
N LEU A 225 -14.90 11.36 -1.79
CA LEU A 225 -14.20 10.94 -3.00
C LEU A 225 -14.32 9.43 -3.26
N GLY A 226 -14.43 9.07 -4.54
CA GLY A 226 -14.37 7.71 -5.05
C GLY A 226 -13.11 7.49 -5.88
N LYS A 227 -12.76 6.22 -6.13
CA LYS A 227 -11.58 5.85 -6.94
C LYS A 227 -11.93 4.95 -8.11
N VAL A 228 -11.42 5.29 -9.28
CA VAL A 228 -11.37 4.41 -10.46
C VAL A 228 -9.96 4.49 -11.03
N THR A 229 -9.26 3.36 -11.13
CA THR A 229 -7.97 3.29 -11.81
C THR A 229 -8.23 3.18 -13.31
N ILE A 230 -7.60 4.04 -14.13
CA ILE A 230 -7.80 4.09 -15.57
C ILE A 230 -6.47 3.82 -16.29
N VAL A 231 -6.49 2.91 -17.27
CA VAL A 231 -5.41 2.69 -18.21
C VAL A 231 -5.88 3.15 -19.60
N ALA A 232 -5.18 4.15 -20.15
CA ALA A 232 -5.52 4.70 -21.46
C ALA A 232 -5.17 3.73 -22.60
N GLY A 233 -6.03 3.68 -23.61
CA GLY A 233 -5.85 2.89 -24.82
C GLY A 233 -6.94 3.19 -25.83
N ASN A 234 -6.92 2.58 -27.01
CA ASN A 234 -8.03 2.74 -27.96
C ASN A 234 -9.36 2.22 -27.39
N LEU A 235 -9.28 1.18 -26.54
CA LEU A 235 -10.26 0.84 -25.52
C LEU A 235 -9.71 1.26 -24.17
N THR A 236 -10.08 2.43 -23.68
CA THR A 236 -9.71 2.87 -22.32
C THR A 236 -10.39 1.96 -21.31
N ALA A 237 -9.62 1.36 -20.41
CA ALA A 237 -10.11 0.43 -19.40
C ALA A 237 -9.99 1.07 -18.00
N GLY A 238 -11.12 1.18 -17.30
CA GLY A 238 -11.21 1.61 -15.92
C GLY A 238 -11.59 0.45 -15.00
N LEU A 239 -11.17 0.51 -13.74
CA LEU A 239 -11.47 -0.52 -12.74
C LEU A 239 -11.62 0.09 -11.35
N THR A 240 -12.63 -0.35 -10.61
CA THR A 240 -12.87 0.03 -9.21
C THR A 240 -13.21 -1.19 -8.36
N ALA A 241 -12.68 -1.19 -7.15
CA ALA A 241 -12.86 -2.19 -6.11
C ALA A 241 -12.66 -1.50 -4.74
N PRO A 242 -13.16 -2.06 -3.63
CA PRO A 242 -12.82 -1.55 -2.30
C PRO A 242 -11.32 -1.67 -2.04
N SER A 243 -10.73 -0.70 -1.33
CA SER A 243 -9.33 -0.77 -0.90
C SER A 243 -9.09 -1.87 0.12
N THR A 244 -10.11 -2.20 0.94
CA THR A 244 -10.09 -3.28 1.92
C THR A 244 -11.42 -4.02 1.98
N VAL A 245 -11.40 -5.35 2.03
CA VAL A 245 -12.61 -6.18 2.18
C VAL A 245 -13.19 -6.01 3.58
N SER A 246 -14.47 -5.66 3.66
CA SER A 246 -15.18 -5.47 4.93
C SER A 246 -15.94 -6.73 5.37
N ASN A 247 -15.83 -7.10 6.65
CA ASN A 247 -16.56 -8.22 7.27
C ASN A 247 -16.47 -9.55 6.52
N CYS A 248 -15.42 -9.75 5.72
CA CYS A 248 -15.15 -11.01 5.01
C CYS A 248 -16.31 -11.46 4.12
N SER A 249 -17.08 -10.47 3.68
CA SER A 249 -18.26 -10.65 2.84
C SER A 249 -17.85 -10.48 1.38
N ASN A 250 -18.75 -10.85 0.48
CA ASN A 250 -18.57 -10.54 -0.91
C ASN A 250 -18.53 -9.01 -1.12
N PHE A 251 -17.83 -8.59 -2.16
CA PHE A 251 -17.72 -7.20 -2.58
C PHE A 251 -17.84 -7.12 -4.10
N THR A 252 -18.12 -5.92 -4.61
CA THR A 252 -18.30 -5.70 -6.04
C THR A 252 -17.05 -5.11 -6.67
N VAL A 253 -16.65 -5.66 -7.81
CA VAL A 253 -15.62 -5.09 -8.70
C VAL A 253 -16.32 -4.61 -9.97
N VAL A 254 -16.04 -3.39 -10.42
CA VAL A 254 -16.66 -2.80 -11.63
C VAL A 254 -15.59 -2.37 -12.61
N SER A 255 -15.71 -2.81 -13.87
CA SER A 255 -14.88 -2.39 -14.99
C SER A 255 -15.63 -1.47 -15.94
N TYR A 256 -14.95 -0.39 -16.33
CA TYR A 256 -15.42 0.62 -17.29
C TYR A 256 -14.64 0.49 -18.58
N VAL A 257 -15.32 0.55 -19.72
CA VAL A 257 -14.67 0.48 -21.04
C VAL A 257 -15.18 1.60 -21.92
N THR A 258 -14.29 2.51 -22.30
CA THR A 258 -14.59 3.59 -23.25
C THR A 258 -13.84 3.35 -24.55
N ASN A 259 -14.54 3.37 -25.68
CA ASN A 259 -13.90 3.29 -26.98
C ASN A 259 -13.53 4.69 -27.50
N VAL A 260 -12.25 4.97 -27.64
CA VAL A 260 -11.71 6.22 -28.21
C VAL A 260 -10.94 5.99 -29.51
N GLY A 261 -10.93 4.76 -30.03
CA GLY A 261 -10.14 4.32 -31.19
C GLY A 261 -10.63 4.81 -32.57
N GLY A 262 -11.52 5.80 -32.63
CA GLY A 262 -11.97 6.43 -33.88
C GLY A 262 -12.97 5.62 -34.72
N SER A 263 -13.24 4.36 -34.38
CA SER A 263 -14.22 3.48 -35.05
C SER A 263 -14.95 2.60 -34.03
N THR A 264 -16.09 2.00 -34.40
CA THR A 264 -16.82 1.09 -33.49
C THR A 264 -15.99 -0.14 -33.16
N ALA A 265 -15.78 -0.41 -31.88
CA ALA A 265 -15.20 -1.65 -31.38
C ALA A 265 -16.29 -2.73 -31.34
N ASN A 266 -16.02 -3.91 -31.89
CA ASN A 266 -16.97 -5.01 -31.98
C ASN A 266 -16.57 -6.14 -31.05
N ASP A 267 -17.57 -6.88 -30.56
CA ASP A 267 -17.37 -8.04 -29.71
C ASP A 267 -16.49 -7.72 -28.50
N VAL A 268 -16.73 -6.55 -27.89
CA VAL A 268 -15.98 -6.10 -26.72
C VAL A 268 -16.33 -7.02 -25.55
N ALA A 269 -15.31 -7.51 -24.85
CA ALA A 269 -15.47 -8.33 -23.66
C ALA A 269 -14.48 -7.90 -22.57
N ALA A 270 -14.94 -7.87 -21.32
CA ALA A 270 -14.09 -7.65 -20.17
C ALA A 270 -13.91 -8.97 -19.40
N THR A 271 -12.67 -9.31 -19.06
CA THR A 271 -12.32 -10.56 -18.38
C THR A 271 -11.56 -10.25 -17.10
N ILE A 272 -12.12 -10.65 -15.95
CA ILE A 272 -11.46 -10.51 -14.65
C ILE A 272 -10.55 -11.70 -14.35
N SER A 273 -9.35 -11.40 -13.87
CA SER A 273 -8.37 -12.33 -13.33
C SER A 273 -8.16 -12.01 -11.86
N LEU A 274 -8.42 -13.00 -11.01
CA LEU A 274 -8.32 -12.88 -9.55
C LEU A 274 -7.05 -13.61 -9.05
N PRO A 275 -6.33 -13.04 -8.08
CA PRO A 275 -5.19 -13.69 -7.45
C PRO A 275 -5.64 -14.80 -6.48
N ALA A 276 -4.68 -15.59 -5.98
CA ALA A 276 -4.95 -16.53 -4.89
C ALA A 276 -5.51 -15.78 -3.68
N GLY A 277 -6.65 -16.23 -3.14
CA GLY A 277 -7.34 -15.57 -2.04
C GLY A 277 -8.63 -14.83 -2.40
N LEU A 278 -8.87 -14.53 -3.67
CA LEU A 278 -10.14 -13.97 -4.16
C LEU A 278 -10.77 -14.88 -5.22
N MET A 279 -12.07 -15.16 -5.07
CA MET A 279 -12.82 -15.92 -6.06
C MET A 279 -14.09 -15.20 -6.46
N LEU A 280 -14.60 -15.53 -7.65
CA LEU A 280 -15.91 -15.09 -8.08
C LEU A 280 -16.98 -15.76 -7.22
N SER A 281 -17.94 -14.96 -6.77
CA SER A 281 -19.12 -15.47 -6.06
C SER A 281 -19.90 -16.45 -6.92
N THR A 282 -20.62 -17.36 -6.26
CA THR A 282 -21.36 -18.44 -6.94
C THR A 282 -22.27 -17.92 -8.06
N GLY A 283 -22.06 -18.42 -9.29
CA GLY A 283 -22.88 -18.09 -10.47
C GLY A 283 -22.29 -16.98 -11.35
N GLU A 284 -21.20 -16.35 -10.92
CA GLU A 284 -20.46 -15.37 -11.73
C GLU A 284 -19.56 -16.03 -12.78
N THR A 285 -19.32 -15.32 -13.88
CA THR A 285 -18.41 -15.70 -14.96
C THR A 285 -17.25 -14.72 -15.03
N SER A 286 -16.03 -15.20 -15.28
CA SER A 286 -14.86 -14.32 -15.37
C SER A 286 -14.91 -13.37 -16.56
N GLN A 287 -15.51 -13.79 -17.67
CA GLN A 287 -15.75 -12.93 -18.83
C GLN A 287 -17.18 -12.38 -18.83
N LYS A 288 -17.31 -11.11 -19.21
CA LYS A 288 -18.57 -10.40 -19.46
C LYS A 288 -18.53 -9.80 -20.87
N ASP A 289 -19.49 -10.20 -21.69
CA ASP A 289 -19.67 -9.64 -23.03
C ASP A 289 -20.31 -8.25 -22.95
N MET A 290 -19.68 -7.28 -23.60
CA MET A 290 -20.08 -5.88 -23.62
C MET A 290 -20.59 -5.46 -25.01
N GLY A 291 -20.58 -6.39 -25.97
CA GLY A 291 -21.08 -6.17 -27.34
C GLY A 291 -20.25 -5.13 -28.10
N SER A 292 -20.86 -4.46 -29.08
CA SER A 292 -20.17 -3.40 -29.82
C SER A 292 -20.28 -2.06 -29.09
N ILE A 293 -19.15 -1.37 -28.94
CA ILE A 293 -19.07 -0.02 -28.36
C ILE A 293 -18.70 0.96 -29.47
N THR A 294 -19.60 1.90 -29.78
CA THR A 294 -19.34 2.96 -30.77
C THR A 294 -18.23 3.90 -30.31
N ASN A 295 -17.53 4.54 -31.25
CA ASN A 295 -16.49 5.50 -30.91
C ASN A 295 -17.05 6.67 -30.08
N GLY A 296 -16.37 7.01 -28.99
CA GLY A 296 -16.78 8.00 -28.00
C GLY A 296 -17.85 7.51 -27.03
N SER A 297 -18.23 6.23 -27.05
CA SER A 297 -19.19 5.63 -26.13
C SER A 297 -18.50 4.70 -25.13
N SER A 298 -19.18 4.45 -24.03
CA SER A 298 -18.69 3.57 -22.96
C SER A 298 -19.69 2.46 -22.65
N ASN A 299 -19.18 1.36 -22.13
CA ASN A 299 -19.97 0.29 -21.53
C ASN A 299 -19.26 -0.21 -20.26
N GLN A 300 -19.93 -0.93 -19.38
CA GLN A 300 -19.35 -1.43 -18.15
C GLN A 300 -19.82 -2.84 -17.79
N SER A 301 -19.12 -3.48 -16.88
CA SER A 301 -19.45 -4.79 -16.35
C SER A 301 -19.01 -4.88 -14.89
N SER A 302 -19.68 -5.73 -14.12
CA SER A 302 -19.36 -5.93 -12.70
C SER A 302 -19.32 -7.41 -12.34
N TRP A 303 -18.56 -7.72 -11.30
CA TRP A 303 -18.44 -9.03 -10.69
C TRP A 303 -18.65 -8.93 -9.19
N SER A 304 -19.35 -9.93 -8.63
CA SER A 304 -19.32 -10.19 -7.19
C SER A 304 -18.14 -11.10 -6.88
N VAL A 305 -17.24 -10.64 -6.01
CA VAL A 305 -16.00 -11.31 -5.61
C VAL A 305 -16.06 -11.58 -4.11
N GLU A 306 -15.54 -12.71 -3.65
CA GLU A 306 -15.46 -13.06 -2.23
C GLU A 306 -14.06 -13.58 -1.86
N PRO A 307 -13.59 -13.31 -0.62
CA PRO A 307 -12.39 -13.95 -0.09
C PRO A 307 -12.53 -15.48 -0.05
N TYR A 308 -11.46 -16.21 -0.35
CA TYR A 308 -11.44 -17.67 -0.25
C TYR A 308 -10.06 -18.21 0.15
N GLY A 309 -10.03 -19.47 0.55
CA GLY A 309 -8.78 -20.23 0.63
C GLY A 309 -7.84 -19.84 1.77
N GLY A 310 -8.25 -18.93 2.67
CA GLY A 310 -7.45 -18.54 3.81
C GLY A 310 -6.20 -17.70 3.46
N VAL A 311 -6.16 -17.11 2.26
CA VAL A 311 -5.06 -16.23 1.83
C VAL A 311 -5.50 -14.79 2.07
N CYS A 312 -4.68 -14.03 2.79
CA CYS A 312 -4.96 -12.66 3.22
C CYS A 312 -3.81 -11.72 2.88
N GLY A 313 -4.02 -10.41 3.03
CA GLY A 313 -3.09 -9.35 2.64
C GLY A 313 -3.50 -8.63 1.35
N ASN A 314 -2.58 -7.84 0.80
CA ASN A 314 -2.86 -7.02 -0.37
C ASN A 314 -2.84 -7.87 -1.66
N MET A 315 -3.91 -7.79 -2.43
CA MET A 315 -4.16 -8.66 -3.58
C MET A 315 -4.46 -7.85 -4.83
N THR A 316 -3.63 -8.03 -5.86
CA THR A 316 -3.84 -7.37 -7.15
C THR A 316 -4.80 -8.19 -8.00
N LEU A 317 -5.96 -7.61 -8.32
CA LEU A 317 -6.89 -8.14 -9.31
C LEU A 317 -6.79 -7.35 -10.61
N THR A 318 -7.00 -8.02 -11.73
CA THR A 318 -6.76 -7.47 -13.06
C THR A 318 -7.98 -7.67 -13.94
N VAL A 319 -8.32 -6.68 -14.76
CA VAL A 319 -9.31 -6.82 -15.83
C VAL A 319 -8.67 -6.52 -17.17
N THR A 320 -8.81 -7.48 -18.10
CA THR A 320 -8.41 -7.32 -19.50
C THR A 320 -9.64 -7.13 -20.36
N VAL A 321 -9.62 -6.08 -21.18
CA VAL A 321 -10.66 -5.71 -22.13
C VAL A 321 -10.16 -6.04 -23.52
N THR A 322 -10.94 -6.80 -24.28
CA THR A 322 -10.62 -7.19 -25.65
C THR A 322 -11.72 -6.76 -26.61
N SER A 323 -11.40 -6.72 -27.90
CA SER A 323 -12.38 -6.60 -28.97
C SER A 323 -11.87 -7.29 -30.23
N SER A 324 -12.73 -7.51 -31.22
CA SER A 324 -12.35 -8.18 -32.46
C SER A 324 -11.59 -7.28 -33.45
N ASN A 325 -11.57 -5.96 -33.25
CA ASN A 325 -11.02 -5.00 -34.21
C ASN A 325 -10.29 -3.78 -33.62
N VAL A 326 -10.22 -3.67 -32.30
CA VAL A 326 -9.48 -2.64 -31.57
C VAL A 326 -8.56 -3.33 -30.55
N ASP A 327 -7.35 -2.81 -30.40
CA ASP A 327 -6.33 -3.36 -29.50
C ASP A 327 -6.86 -3.51 -28.06
N SER A 328 -6.49 -4.62 -27.42
CA SER A 328 -6.86 -4.90 -26.04
C SER A 328 -6.19 -3.95 -25.06
N ASN A 329 -6.78 -3.80 -23.88
CA ASN A 329 -6.22 -3.01 -22.79
C ASN A 329 -6.41 -3.73 -21.45
N THR A 330 -5.53 -3.49 -20.49
CA THR A 330 -5.55 -4.17 -19.19
C THR A 330 -5.35 -3.17 -18.07
N VAL A 331 -6.12 -3.33 -16.99
CA VAL A 331 -6.09 -2.47 -15.81
C VAL A 331 -6.10 -3.33 -14.54
N SER A 332 -5.34 -2.93 -13.52
CA SER A 332 -5.23 -3.64 -12.25
C SER A 332 -5.53 -2.72 -11.07
N VAL A 333 -6.07 -3.29 -10.00
CA VAL A 333 -6.27 -2.61 -8.71
C VAL A 333 -5.92 -3.56 -7.56
N ASP A 334 -5.47 -2.99 -6.46
CA ASP A 334 -5.17 -3.74 -5.25
C ASP A 334 -6.36 -3.71 -4.27
N VAL A 335 -6.61 -4.84 -3.65
CA VAL A 335 -7.61 -5.04 -2.61
C VAL A 335 -6.96 -5.73 -1.42
N ASN A 336 -7.01 -5.12 -0.25
CA ASN A 336 -6.55 -5.76 0.99
C ASN A 336 -7.62 -6.69 1.56
N VAL A 337 -7.29 -7.98 1.75
CA VAL A 337 -8.14 -8.94 2.45
C VAL A 337 -7.64 -9.06 3.90
N PRO A 338 -8.39 -8.55 4.91
CA PRO A 338 -7.94 -8.61 6.31
C PRO A 338 -7.80 -10.04 6.81
N GLU A 339 -6.80 -10.32 7.65
CA GLU A 339 -6.54 -11.66 8.20
C GLU A 339 -7.76 -12.32 8.85
N ALA A 340 -8.64 -11.53 9.46
CA ALA A 340 -9.91 -11.98 10.02
C ALA A 340 -10.79 -12.76 9.02
N CYS A 341 -10.58 -12.58 7.71
CA CYS A 341 -11.34 -13.23 6.63
C CYS A 341 -10.81 -14.60 6.23
N CYS A 342 -9.64 -14.97 6.74
CA CYS A 342 -8.94 -16.17 6.34
C CYS A 342 -8.93 -17.28 7.42
N VAL A 343 -9.53 -17.02 8.57
CA VAL A 343 -9.51 -17.96 9.69
C VAL A 343 -10.53 -19.08 9.50
N THR A 344 -10.07 -20.28 9.12
CA THR A 344 -10.90 -21.50 9.10
C THR A 344 -11.28 -21.93 10.52
N THR A 345 -12.51 -21.65 10.95
CA THR A 345 -13.06 -22.22 12.19
C THR A 345 -13.36 -23.71 11.99
N THR A 346 -12.66 -24.57 12.73
CA THR A 346 -13.10 -25.97 12.95
C THR A 346 -14.33 -25.93 13.85
N THR A 347 -15.50 -25.78 13.25
CA THR A 347 -16.77 -25.85 13.96
C THR A 347 -17.05 -27.30 14.37
N THR A 348 -16.69 -27.65 15.60
CA THR A 348 -17.26 -28.82 16.26
C THR A 348 -18.71 -28.49 16.57
N SER A 349 -19.62 -28.96 15.72
CA SER A 349 -21.06 -28.79 15.93
C SER A 349 -21.50 -29.48 17.24
N THR A 350 -21.66 -28.70 18.30
CA THR A 350 -22.47 -29.12 19.44
C THR A 350 -23.91 -28.78 19.12
N SER A 351 -24.66 -29.80 18.70
CA SER A 351 -26.11 -29.69 18.51
C SER A 351 -26.78 -29.39 19.86
N THR A 352 -27.21 -28.15 20.07
CA THR A 352 -28.21 -27.83 21.09
C THR A 352 -29.58 -28.22 20.55
N THR A 353 -29.97 -29.48 20.79
CA THR A 353 -31.34 -29.94 20.58
C THR A 353 -32.29 -29.17 21.50
N SER A 354 -33.09 -28.30 20.89
CA SER A 354 -34.30 -27.76 21.50
C SER A 354 -35.32 -28.89 21.67
N THR A 355 -35.71 -29.13 22.93
CA THR A 355 -36.78 -30.07 23.27
C THR A 355 -38.11 -29.56 22.73
N SER A 356 -38.62 -30.22 21.68
CA SER A 356 -40.05 -30.28 21.40
C SER A 356 -40.55 -31.71 21.65
N THR A 357 -41.57 -31.80 22.49
CA THR A 357 -42.24 -33.02 22.91
C THR A 357 -42.93 -33.71 21.75
N SER A 358 -42.57 -34.97 21.46
CA SER A 358 -43.56 -35.97 21.07
C SER A 358 -43.09 -37.38 21.42
N THR A 359 -44.04 -38.13 21.94
CA THR A 359 -43.95 -39.50 22.48
C THR A 359 -43.77 -40.56 21.39
N SER A 360 -42.84 -41.50 21.59
CA SER A 360 -43.14 -42.94 21.49
C SER A 360 -41.96 -43.81 21.91
N THR A 361 -42.28 -44.77 22.78
CA THR A 361 -41.52 -45.88 23.34
C THR A 361 -40.86 -46.79 22.31
N SER A 362 -39.64 -47.29 22.59
CA SER A 362 -39.36 -48.74 22.67
C SER A 362 -37.95 -49.04 23.22
N THR A 363 -37.96 -49.97 24.17
CA THR A 363 -36.89 -50.61 24.94
C THR A 363 -36.13 -51.69 24.15
N ILE A 364 -34.86 -51.98 24.50
CA ILE A 364 -34.40 -53.26 25.14
C ILE A 364 -32.87 -53.47 25.02
N ASN A 365 -32.26 -53.52 26.22
CA ASN A 365 -31.26 -54.41 26.81
C ASN A 365 -30.00 -54.89 26.07
N VAL A 366 -28.88 -54.42 26.63
CA VAL A 366 -27.57 -55.06 26.74
C VAL A 366 -27.64 -56.29 27.69
N THR A 367 -26.92 -57.37 27.34
CA THR A 367 -26.51 -58.48 28.25
C THR A 367 -25.08 -58.83 27.82
N THR A 368 -24.00 -58.48 28.56
CA THR A 368 -23.36 -59.25 29.66
C THR A 368 -23.21 -60.75 29.34
N THR A 369 -22.10 -61.47 29.56
CA THR A 369 -21.15 -61.39 30.67
C THR A 369 -20.03 -62.42 30.42
N THR A 370 -18.77 -62.00 30.60
CA THR A 370 -17.72 -62.62 31.46
C THR A 370 -17.28 -64.09 31.27
N THR A 371 -16.08 -64.57 31.65
CA THR A 371 -15.27 -64.34 32.87
C THR A 371 -13.97 -65.19 32.72
N VAL A 372 -12.75 -64.66 32.94
CA VAL A 372 -11.92 -64.75 34.19
C VAL A 372 -10.84 -65.86 34.14
N PRO A 373 -9.69 -65.77 34.86
CA PRO A 373 -8.92 -64.61 35.33
C PRO A 373 -7.38 -64.80 35.33
N ILE A 374 -6.59 -63.72 35.48
CA ILE A 374 -5.39 -63.71 36.35
C ILE A 374 -5.33 -62.36 37.09
N THR A 375 -4.98 -62.43 38.37
CA THR A 375 -5.07 -61.46 39.48
C THR A 375 -4.08 -60.30 39.46
N THR A 376 -4.63 -59.08 39.50
CA THR A 376 -4.36 -57.87 40.30
C THR A 376 -3.03 -57.66 41.05
N THR A 377 -2.41 -56.49 40.78
CA THR A 377 -2.01 -55.48 41.79
C THR A 377 -2.20 -54.08 41.19
N THR A 378 -2.88 -53.20 41.94
CA THR A 378 -3.23 -51.80 41.58
C THR A 378 -2.12 -50.82 41.93
N THR A 379 -1.77 -49.93 41.00
CA THR A 379 -1.14 -48.61 41.23
C THR A 379 -1.97 -47.53 40.52
N ALA A 380 -1.91 -46.31 41.06
CA ALA A 380 -2.77 -45.13 40.83
C ALA A 380 -2.70 -44.55 39.39
N PRO A 381 -3.58 -43.58 39.02
CA PRO A 381 -3.77 -43.16 37.64
C PRO A 381 -2.55 -42.38 37.11
N VAL A 382 -2.15 -42.67 35.88
CA VAL A 382 -1.15 -41.87 35.15
C VAL A 382 -1.90 -40.76 34.42
N THR A 383 -1.54 -39.54 34.80
CA THR A 383 -1.92 -38.26 34.22
C THR A 383 -1.66 -38.24 32.71
N THR A 384 -2.68 -38.00 31.90
CA THR A 384 -2.50 -37.50 30.54
C THR A 384 -2.25 -36.00 30.63
N THR A 385 -0.98 -35.61 30.56
CA THR A 385 -0.51 -34.24 30.41
C THR A 385 -1.00 -33.70 29.07
N THR A 386 -1.91 -32.73 29.12
CA THR A 386 -2.02 -31.70 28.11
C THR A 386 -0.71 -30.91 28.15
N VAL A 387 0.01 -30.80 27.03
CA VAL A 387 1.12 -29.85 26.91
C VAL A 387 0.46 -28.47 26.86
N SER A 388 0.50 -27.71 27.97
CA SER A 388 0.44 -26.25 27.88
C SER A 388 1.84 -25.77 27.49
N ALA A 389 1.94 -24.66 26.76
CA ALA A 389 3.19 -23.90 26.74
C ALA A 389 3.62 -23.63 28.20
N GLU A 390 4.90 -23.75 28.50
CA GLU A 390 5.43 -23.28 29.78
C GLU A 390 5.61 -21.76 29.68
N ALA A 391 5.15 -21.02 30.69
CA ALA A 391 5.39 -19.59 30.82
C ALA A 391 6.90 -19.33 30.89
N ASP A 392 7.35 -18.17 30.44
CA ASP A 392 8.78 -17.88 30.31
C ASP A 392 9.51 -17.73 31.67
N ALA A 393 10.79 -17.36 31.60
CA ALA A 393 11.67 -17.31 32.77
C ALA A 393 11.48 -16.08 33.68
N TYR A 394 10.73 -15.07 33.24
CA TYR A 394 10.52 -13.78 33.91
C TYR A 394 9.21 -13.74 34.72
N GLU A 395 8.32 -14.69 34.46
CA GLU A 395 7.07 -14.89 35.17
C GLU A 395 7.24 -15.09 36.70
N VAL A 396 6.51 -14.36 37.55
CA VAL A 396 5.35 -13.51 37.24
C VAL A 396 5.69 -12.02 37.14
N ASP A 397 5.45 -11.39 35.99
CA ASP A 397 5.62 -9.97 35.68
C ASP A 397 4.40 -9.24 35.09
N ASP A 398 3.21 -9.83 35.25
CA ASP A 398 1.85 -9.29 35.00
C ASP A 398 1.51 -7.86 35.51
N THR A 399 2.37 -7.24 36.32
CA THR A 399 2.11 -5.90 36.86
C THR A 399 3.40 -5.09 36.99
N CYS A 400 3.27 -3.78 36.96
CA CYS A 400 4.38 -2.87 37.23
C CYS A 400 5.18 -3.20 38.52
N ALA A 401 4.51 -3.60 39.60
CA ALA A 401 5.20 -3.93 40.86
C ALA A 401 6.09 -5.17 40.74
N GLN A 402 5.82 -6.01 39.75
CA GLN A 402 6.53 -7.23 39.44
C GLN A 402 7.59 -7.04 38.35
N ALA A 403 7.63 -5.87 37.71
CA ALA A 403 8.45 -5.60 36.55
C ALA A 403 9.92 -6.03 36.71
N THR A 404 10.40 -6.84 35.78
CA THR A 404 11.76 -7.38 35.79
C THR A 404 12.75 -6.39 35.17
N THR A 405 14.04 -6.44 35.57
CA THR A 405 15.02 -5.47 35.06
C THR A 405 15.54 -5.87 33.69
N ILE A 406 15.46 -4.97 32.72
CA ILE A 406 16.08 -5.10 31.40
C ILE A 406 17.27 -4.14 31.26
N SER A 407 18.34 -4.61 30.63
CA SER A 407 19.52 -3.78 30.34
C SER A 407 19.23 -2.85 29.16
N THR A 408 19.90 -1.70 29.16
CA THR A 408 19.73 -0.69 28.09
C THR A 408 20.79 -0.83 26.99
N ASP A 409 21.37 -2.01 26.82
CA ASP A 409 22.47 -2.29 25.88
C ASP A 409 22.01 -3.04 24.62
N GLY A 410 20.70 -3.14 24.41
CA GLY A 410 20.09 -3.88 23.31
C GLY A 410 20.09 -5.40 23.50
N THR A 411 20.49 -5.90 24.68
CA THR A 411 20.35 -7.33 24.97
C THR A 411 18.87 -7.72 25.01
N LYS A 412 18.48 -8.66 24.15
CA LYS A 412 17.13 -9.18 24.06
C LYS A 412 16.77 -10.06 25.25
N GLN A 413 15.58 -9.89 25.79
CA GLN A 413 14.93 -10.84 26.69
C GLN A 413 13.82 -11.56 25.91
N ALA A 414 13.80 -12.89 26.00
CA ALA A 414 12.73 -13.70 25.42
C ALA A 414 11.58 -13.84 26.43
N HIS A 415 10.38 -13.49 25.99
CA HIS A 415 9.12 -13.48 26.75
C HIS A 415 8.03 -14.23 25.99
N ASN A 416 6.93 -14.59 26.64
CA ASN A 416 5.73 -15.11 26.00
C ASN A 416 4.43 -14.85 26.77
N PHE A 417 3.32 -14.59 26.06
CA PHE A 417 2.03 -14.35 26.74
C PHE A 417 1.36 -15.66 27.21
N VAL A 418 1.64 -16.14 28.43
CA VAL A 418 1.12 -17.43 28.93
C VAL A 418 0.56 -17.33 30.35
N PRO A 419 -0.77 -17.16 30.53
CA PRO A 419 -1.84 -17.35 29.54
C PRO A 419 -2.05 -16.15 28.61
N ILE A 420 -2.86 -16.26 27.54
CA ILE A 420 -3.12 -15.18 26.55
C ILE A 420 -3.63 -13.81 27.08
N THR A 421 -3.84 -13.68 28.39
CA THR A 421 -4.19 -12.43 29.09
C THR A 421 -3.01 -11.81 29.85
N ASP A 422 -1.84 -12.41 29.70
CA ASP A 422 -0.58 -12.01 30.31
C ASP A 422 -0.15 -10.64 29.78
N GLU A 423 0.40 -9.83 30.68
CA GLU A 423 0.94 -8.51 30.40
C GLU A 423 2.35 -8.45 30.98
N ASP A 424 3.37 -8.46 30.13
CA ASP A 424 4.74 -8.44 30.62
C ASP A 424 5.16 -7.02 30.99
N TRP A 425 5.74 -6.86 32.17
CA TRP A 425 6.32 -5.59 32.60
C TRP A 425 7.82 -5.72 32.75
N VAL A 426 8.55 -4.83 32.07
CA VAL A 426 10.00 -4.65 32.29
C VAL A 426 10.30 -3.25 32.80
N LYS A 427 11.43 -3.08 33.47
CA LYS A 427 11.93 -1.79 33.94
C LYS A 427 13.39 -1.61 33.61
N PHE A 428 13.76 -0.38 33.26
CA PHE A 428 15.13 -0.02 32.96
C PHE A 428 15.52 1.29 33.64
N SER A 429 16.81 1.47 33.87
CA SER A 429 17.33 2.74 34.40
C SER A 429 17.65 3.68 33.24
N ALA A 430 16.90 4.76 33.13
CA ALA A 430 17.15 5.80 32.15
C ALA A 430 17.99 6.92 32.77
N VAL A 431 18.84 7.54 31.94
CA VAL A 431 19.57 8.77 32.28
C VAL A 431 18.97 9.90 31.48
N SER A 432 18.71 11.04 32.13
CA SER A 432 18.19 12.24 31.49
C SER A 432 19.01 12.61 30.24
N GLY A 433 18.33 12.90 29.13
CA GLY A 433 18.92 13.33 27.86
C GLY A 433 19.38 12.19 26.94
N ILE A 434 19.18 10.92 27.33
CA ILE A 434 19.48 9.76 26.48
C ILE A 434 18.23 9.36 25.69
N VAL A 435 18.42 9.09 24.40
CA VAL A 435 17.40 8.46 23.56
C VAL A 435 17.45 6.96 23.79
N TYR A 436 16.31 6.38 24.12
CA TYR A 436 16.09 4.95 24.26
C TYR A 436 15.18 4.46 23.14
N THR A 437 15.66 3.48 22.39
CA THR A 437 14.83 2.69 21.48
C THR A 437 14.37 1.45 22.24
N ILE A 438 13.06 1.25 22.31
CA ILE A 438 12.40 0.11 22.95
C ILE A 438 11.69 -0.62 21.83
N GLU A 439 12.00 -1.89 21.63
CA GLU A 439 11.46 -2.64 20.50
C GLU A 439 11.09 -4.07 20.90
N THR A 440 10.07 -4.61 20.22
CA THR A 440 9.79 -6.04 20.17
C THR A 440 10.27 -6.62 18.83
N SER A 441 10.70 -7.88 18.83
CA SER A 441 11.23 -8.55 17.64
C SER A 441 11.10 -10.07 17.75
N ASP A 442 11.31 -10.78 16.63
CA ASP A 442 11.24 -12.25 16.55
C ASP A 442 9.88 -12.79 17.05
N LEU A 443 8.78 -12.13 16.66
CA LEU A 443 7.43 -12.47 17.10
C LEU A 443 7.04 -13.86 16.58
N GLY A 444 6.60 -14.70 17.51
CA GLY A 444 5.90 -15.95 17.22
C GLY A 444 4.60 -15.67 16.49
N MET A 445 4.08 -16.67 15.77
CA MET A 445 2.91 -16.51 14.91
C MET A 445 1.63 -16.03 15.63
N GLY A 446 1.63 -16.09 16.97
CA GLY A 446 0.56 -15.68 17.86
C GLY A 446 0.75 -14.33 18.55
N ALA A 447 1.97 -13.78 18.50
CA ALA A 447 2.35 -12.55 19.17
C ALA A 447 2.08 -11.35 18.25
N ASP A 448 1.31 -10.41 18.76
CA ASP A 448 1.08 -9.08 18.19
C ASP A 448 1.23 -8.12 19.37
N THR A 449 2.35 -7.40 19.41
CA THR A 449 2.74 -6.68 20.62
C THR A 449 2.22 -5.25 20.59
N GLN A 450 2.03 -4.66 21.76
CA GLN A 450 1.83 -3.23 21.92
C GLN A 450 2.68 -2.76 23.10
N LEU A 451 3.49 -1.74 22.85
CA LEU A 451 4.37 -1.13 23.84
C LEU A 451 3.70 0.08 24.50
N TYR A 452 3.81 0.14 25.83
CA TYR A 452 3.45 1.32 26.62
C TYR A 452 4.61 1.71 27.52
N LEU A 453 5.12 2.93 27.37
CA LEU A 453 6.18 3.48 28.21
C LEU A 453 5.59 4.35 29.32
N TYR A 454 5.88 4.02 30.57
CA TYR A 454 5.45 4.74 31.76
C TYR A 454 6.61 5.45 32.48
N ASP A 455 6.30 6.58 33.10
CA ASP A 455 7.21 7.39 33.94
C ASP A 455 7.62 6.63 35.22
N THR A 456 8.51 7.25 35.98
CA THR A 456 9.09 6.78 37.25
C THR A 456 8.08 6.50 38.36
N ASP A 457 6.85 7.00 38.25
CA ASP A 457 5.73 6.69 39.16
C ASP A 457 4.96 5.43 38.78
N CYS A 458 5.25 4.86 37.60
CA CYS A 458 4.59 3.72 37.00
C CYS A 458 3.08 3.83 36.82
N VAL A 459 2.60 5.07 36.63
CA VAL A 459 1.18 5.39 36.40
C VAL A 459 1.05 6.34 35.22
N SER A 460 1.95 7.31 35.10
CA SER A 460 1.92 8.32 34.05
C SER A 460 2.45 7.73 32.74
N LEU A 461 1.56 7.53 31.76
CA LEU A 461 1.94 7.09 30.42
C LEU A 461 2.70 8.23 29.70
N LEU A 462 3.85 7.90 29.14
CA LEU A 462 4.73 8.82 28.41
C LEU A 462 4.62 8.63 26.90
N ASP A 463 4.51 7.38 26.44
CA ASP A 463 4.42 7.04 25.02
C ASP A 463 3.79 5.66 24.83
N GLU A 464 3.20 5.40 23.67
CA GLU A 464 2.66 4.09 23.29
C GLU A 464 2.79 3.87 21.77
N ASN A 465 3.12 2.66 21.36
CA ASN A 465 3.16 2.29 19.94
C ASN A 465 2.76 0.83 19.75
N ASP A 466 1.89 0.55 18.78
CA ASP A 466 1.46 -0.79 18.37
C ASP A 466 2.30 -1.34 17.22
N ASP A 467 2.55 -0.58 16.15
CA ASP A 467 3.23 -1.12 14.95
C ASP A 467 4.43 -0.26 14.45
N TYR A 468 5.43 -0.90 13.83
CA TYR A 468 6.55 -0.22 13.16
C TYR A 468 6.90 -0.78 11.78
N MET A 469 7.11 -2.10 11.65
CA MET A 469 7.31 -2.81 10.36
C MET A 469 6.75 -4.24 10.42
N GLY A 470 5.43 -4.39 10.45
CA GLY A 470 4.80 -5.68 10.73
C GLY A 470 3.95 -5.58 11.99
N LEU A 471 3.94 -6.63 12.82
CA LEU A 471 3.25 -6.68 14.13
C LEU A 471 4.20 -6.34 15.31
N GLU A 472 5.47 -6.04 14.99
CA GLU A 472 6.47 -5.55 15.92
C GLU A 472 6.23 -4.09 16.29
N SER A 473 6.39 -3.78 17.57
CA SER A 473 6.24 -2.44 18.13
C SER A 473 7.59 -1.78 18.39
N LEU A 474 7.66 -0.46 18.25
CA LEU A 474 8.87 0.32 18.52
C LEU A 474 8.56 1.70 19.13
N ILE A 475 9.20 2.05 20.25
CA ILE A 475 9.15 3.39 20.84
C ILE A 475 10.56 3.98 20.83
N GLU A 476 10.71 5.20 20.29
CA GLU A 476 11.92 6.01 20.44
C GLU A 476 11.63 7.18 21.38
N TRP A 477 12.23 7.15 22.56
CA TRP A 477 11.92 8.10 23.61
C TRP A 477 13.17 8.73 24.23
N THR A 478 13.14 10.04 24.41
CA THR A 478 14.20 10.79 25.10
C THR A 478 13.88 10.96 26.58
N ALA A 479 14.75 10.48 27.46
CA ALA A 479 14.53 10.58 28.90
C ALA A 479 14.57 12.02 29.40
N THR A 480 13.45 12.53 29.93
CA THR A 480 13.38 13.90 30.47
C THR A 480 13.96 14.04 31.88
N SER A 481 14.13 12.92 32.60
CA SER A 481 14.79 12.86 33.89
C SER A 481 15.47 11.52 34.13
N SER A 482 16.55 11.49 34.94
CA SER A 482 17.20 10.22 35.30
C SER A 482 16.36 9.47 36.34
N GLY A 483 16.03 8.21 36.08
CA GLY A 483 15.12 7.44 36.92
C GLY A 483 14.92 6.01 36.41
N THR A 484 14.08 5.25 37.11
CA THR A 484 13.66 3.92 36.65
C THR A 484 12.31 4.06 35.96
N TYR A 485 12.27 3.74 34.67
CA TYR A 485 11.07 3.78 33.83
C TYR A 485 10.56 2.37 33.58
N TYR A 486 9.29 2.25 33.21
CA TYR A 486 8.59 0.98 33.10
C TYR A 486 7.99 0.84 31.71
N VAL A 487 8.12 -0.35 31.13
CA VAL A 487 7.52 -0.69 29.84
C VAL A 487 6.54 -1.81 30.11
N LYS A 488 5.31 -1.63 29.67
CA LYS A 488 4.33 -2.71 29.56
C LYS A 488 4.31 -3.19 28.13
N ILE A 489 4.41 -4.51 27.95
CA ILE A 489 4.20 -5.18 26.70
C ILE A 489 2.89 -5.97 26.85
N ALA A 490 1.93 -5.70 25.98
CA ALA A 490 0.64 -6.37 26.00
C ALA A 490 0.27 -6.84 24.59
N PRO A 491 -0.58 -7.86 24.45
CA PRO A 491 -1.12 -8.21 23.15
C PRO A 491 -2.03 -7.09 22.62
N TYR A 492 -1.82 -6.67 21.38
CA TYR A 492 -2.66 -5.64 20.74
C TYR A 492 -4.14 -6.04 20.74
N GLY A 493 -5.02 -5.11 21.13
CA GLY A 493 -6.46 -5.38 21.25
C GLY A 493 -6.88 -6.33 22.39
N GLY A 494 -5.95 -6.75 23.26
CA GLY A 494 -6.22 -7.61 24.41
C GLY A 494 -6.45 -9.09 24.09
N TYR A 495 -6.05 -9.54 22.90
CA TYR A 495 -6.08 -10.95 22.50
C TYR A 495 -4.75 -11.32 21.86
N ALA A 496 -3.91 -12.12 22.52
CA ALA A 496 -2.91 -12.89 21.78
C ALA A 496 -3.68 -13.78 20.79
N THR A 497 -3.30 -13.76 19.51
CA THR A 497 -4.06 -14.46 18.46
C THR A 497 -4.05 -15.97 18.76
N MET A 498 -5.02 -16.74 18.26
CA MET A 498 -5.29 -18.14 18.66
C MET A 498 -4.22 -19.17 18.20
N SER A 499 -2.95 -18.82 18.28
CA SER A 499 -1.76 -19.67 18.21
C SER A 499 -1.18 -19.86 19.62
N SER A 500 -0.53 -21.00 19.88
CA SER A 500 0.21 -21.22 21.14
C SER A 500 1.62 -20.62 21.13
N ASP A 501 2.00 -19.99 20.02
CA ASP A 501 3.30 -19.40 19.79
C ASP A 501 3.23 -17.88 20.03
N THR A 502 3.19 -17.51 21.31
CA THR A 502 3.14 -16.12 21.78
C THR A 502 4.53 -15.60 22.15
N ASP A 503 5.58 -16.28 21.70
CA ASP A 503 6.96 -15.93 22.00
C ASP A 503 7.31 -14.59 21.34
N TYR A 504 8.08 -13.75 22.02
CA TYR A 504 8.65 -12.54 21.44
C TYR A 504 9.93 -12.15 22.18
N ASN A 505 10.77 -11.34 21.54
CA ASN A 505 11.92 -10.72 22.18
C ASN A 505 11.64 -9.24 22.45
N VAL A 506 11.92 -8.76 23.65
CA VAL A 506 11.97 -7.32 23.97
C VAL A 506 13.41 -6.87 24.18
N SER A 507 13.76 -5.71 23.64
CA SER A 507 15.05 -5.05 23.88
C SER A 507 14.87 -3.58 24.19
N VAL A 508 15.70 -3.07 25.11
CA VAL A 508 15.88 -1.64 25.33
C VAL A 508 17.31 -1.29 24.94
N THR A 509 17.45 -0.41 23.97
CA THR A 509 18.73 0.14 23.56
C THR A 509 18.74 1.60 23.94
N GLY A 510 19.42 1.92 25.03
CA GLY A 510 19.91 3.28 25.20
C GLY A 510 20.93 3.50 24.12
N SER A 511 20.73 4.55 23.30
CA SER A 511 21.80 5.06 22.44
C SER A 511 23.07 5.06 23.28
N SER A 512 24.07 4.26 22.88
CA SER A 512 25.32 4.06 23.64
C SER A 512 26.21 5.31 23.52
N ALA A 513 25.64 6.45 23.82
CA ALA A 513 26.29 7.63 24.26
C ALA A 513 25.66 7.89 25.61
N VAL A 514 26.42 7.74 26.70
CA VAL A 514 26.17 8.58 27.86
C VAL A 514 26.29 10.00 27.33
N VAL A 515 25.17 10.60 26.93
CA VAL A 515 25.05 12.02 26.69
C VAL A 515 24.92 12.63 28.06
N ASN A 516 26.06 12.92 28.70
CA ASN A 516 26.02 14.00 29.68
C ASN A 516 25.70 15.26 28.87
N THR A 517 24.41 15.63 28.78
CA THR A 517 23.97 16.85 28.08
C THR A 517 24.68 18.01 28.73
N SER A 518 25.70 18.53 28.06
CA SER A 518 26.50 19.64 28.56
C SER A 518 25.75 20.96 28.33
N PHE A 519 24.77 20.94 27.41
CA PHE A 519 23.84 22.03 27.13
C PHE A 519 22.59 21.50 26.41
N PHE A 520 21.41 22.02 26.76
CA PHE A 520 20.16 21.81 26.03
C PHE A 520 19.28 23.05 26.19
N ASP A 521 18.66 23.49 25.10
CA ASP A 521 17.67 24.56 25.08
C ASP A 521 16.57 24.20 24.07
N ASN A 522 15.36 23.97 24.57
CA ASN A 522 14.16 23.67 23.79
C ASN A 522 13.40 24.93 23.36
N MET A 523 14.01 26.11 23.47
CA MET A 523 13.48 27.40 23.01
C MET A 523 12.21 27.92 23.71
N GLU A 524 11.63 27.18 24.65
CA GLU A 524 10.41 27.59 25.39
C GLU A 524 10.67 28.55 26.57
N GLY A 525 11.92 28.70 27.02
CA GLY A 525 12.26 29.48 28.22
C GLY A 525 12.28 31.01 28.04
N GLY A 526 11.77 31.52 26.92
CA GLY A 526 12.07 32.87 26.45
C GLY A 526 13.51 32.94 25.93
N THR A 527 14.15 34.11 25.98
CA THR A 527 15.43 34.26 25.27
C THR A 527 16.59 33.44 25.85
N ASN A 528 16.51 32.94 27.09
CA ASN A 528 17.53 32.07 27.71
C ASN A 528 19.01 32.50 27.57
N GLY A 529 19.26 33.81 27.41
CA GLY A 529 20.61 34.36 27.19
C GLY A 529 21.09 34.35 25.73
N TRP A 530 20.28 33.87 24.80
CA TRP A 530 20.48 34.06 23.37
C TRP A 530 20.38 35.53 22.99
N THR A 531 21.18 35.93 22.00
CA THR A 531 21.14 37.27 21.42
C THR A 531 20.96 37.17 19.91
N ALA A 532 20.10 38.02 19.37
CA ALA A 532 19.71 37.99 17.96
C ALA A 532 19.95 39.34 17.28
N THR A 533 20.30 39.31 15.99
CA THR A 533 20.37 40.47 15.10
C THR A 533 19.71 40.16 13.76
N GLY A 534 19.35 41.19 12.99
CA GLY A 534 18.60 41.00 11.74
C GLY A 534 17.17 40.58 12.06
N PHE A 535 16.62 39.64 11.28
CA PHE A 535 15.26 39.14 11.44
C PHE A 535 15.10 37.96 12.41
N TRP A 536 16.18 37.56 13.10
CA TRP A 536 16.07 36.54 14.16
C TRP A 536 15.22 37.04 15.33
N HIS A 537 14.17 36.31 15.66
CA HIS A 537 13.35 36.50 16.85
C HIS A 537 12.71 35.19 17.30
N GLN A 538 12.17 35.17 18.53
CA GLN A 538 11.35 34.05 18.98
C GLN A 538 9.93 34.23 18.48
N GLU A 539 9.37 33.18 17.89
CA GLU A 539 7.98 33.14 17.44
C GLU A 539 7.23 32.04 18.19
N THR A 540 6.10 32.39 18.82
CA THR A 540 5.24 31.44 19.54
C THR A 540 3.98 31.19 18.74
N ASN A 541 3.66 29.91 18.53
CA ASN A 541 2.67 29.42 17.58
C ASN A 541 3.00 29.86 16.14
N PRO A 542 4.20 29.52 15.62
CA PRO A 542 4.64 29.92 14.28
C PRO A 542 3.62 29.56 13.18
N GLU A 543 2.84 28.50 13.35
CA GLU A 543 1.78 28.07 12.43
C GLU A 543 0.65 29.10 12.21
N LEU A 544 0.60 30.16 13.01
CA LEU A 544 -0.33 31.29 12.82
C LEU A 544 0.22 32.40 11.93
N VAL A 545 1.51 32.34 11.57
CA VAL A 545 2.17 33.30 10.68
C VAL A 545 2.09 32.79 9.25
N SER A 546 1.54 33.61 8.35
CA SER A 546 1.50 33.34 6.92
C SER A 546 2.20 34.42 6.12
N ILE A 547 2.73 34.03 4.95
CA ILE A 547 3.14 34.97 3.92
C ILE A 547 1.96 35.88 3.51
N ILE A 548 2.24 37.16 3.28
CA ILE A 548 1.19 38.09 2.84
C ILE A 548 0.84 37.88 1.37
N SER A 549 -0.41 38.18 1.01
CA SER A 549 -0.93 37.96 -0.35
C SER A 549 -0.18 38.74 -1.45
N GLY A 550 0.49 39.84 -1.09
CA GLY A 550 1.32 40.62 -2.02
C GLY A 550 2.67 40.00 -2.34
N ILE A 551 3.01 38.85 -1.73
CA ILE A 551 4.22 38.08 -2.01
C ILE A 551 3.84 36.70 -2.56
N ASN A 552 2.90 35.99 -1.94
CA ASN A 552 2.35 34.75 -2.50
C ASN A 552 0.88 34.97 -2.89
N PRO A 553 0.48 34.75 -4.16
CA PRO A 553 1.25 34.15 -5.27
C PRO A 553 1.94 35.16 -6.20
N GLU A 554 2.01 36.44 -5.81
CA GLU A 554 2.43 37.50 -6.72
C GLU A 554 3.93 37.43 -7.10
N LEU A 555 4.81 37.04 -6.18
CA LEU A 555 6.27 37.01 -6.31
C LEU A 555 6.87 35.61 -6.20
N VAL A 556 6.27 34.74 -5.38
CA VAL A 556 6.69 33.34 -5.18
C VAL A 556 5.50 32.39 -5.38
N SER A 557 5.80 31.12 -5.65
CA SER A 557 4.83 30.03 -5.75
C SER A 557 5.20 28.95 -4.74
N LEU A 558 4.45 28.90 -3.64
CA LEU A 558 4.68 27.90 -2.58
C LEU A 558 3.88 26.62 -2.84
N PRO A 559 4.40 25.44 -2.44
CA PRO A 559 3.70 24.16 -2.57
C PRO A 559 2.58 23.97 -1.53
N ASP A 560 2.43 24.93 -0.62
CA ASP A 560 1.44 24.93 0.45
C ASP A 560 0.77 26.32 0.58
N ASN A 561 -0.05 26.49 1.62
CA ASN A 561 -0.78 27.74 1.87
C ASN A 561 0.10 28.89 2.41
N GLY A 562 1.42 28.69 2.52
CA GLY A 562 2.37 29.72 2.92
C GLY A 562 2.41 30.08 4.41
N TYR A 563 1.94 29.18 5.28
CA TYR A 563 2.10 29.27 6.73
C TYR A 563 3.46 28.73 7.18
N LEU A 564 4.06 29.25 8.25
CA LEU A 564 5.20 28.56 8.88
C LEU A 564 4.74 27.20 9.47
N PRO A 565 5.63 26.22 9.65
CA PRO A 565 5.30 24.98 10.35
C PRO A 565 5.05 25.25 11.85
N SER A 566 4.32 24.36 12.51
CA SER A 566 4.30 24.30 13.98
C SER A 566 5.72 24.05 14.52
N ALA A 567 5.99 24.49 15.75
CA ALA A 567 7.23 24.18 16.46
C ALA A 567 7.50 22.66 16.48
N TYR A 568 8.76 22.25 16.45
CA TYR A 568 9.11 20.83 16.46
C TYR A 568 8.79 20.24 17.83
N SER A 569 9.18 20.95 18.89
CA SER A 569 8.76 20.65 20.26
C SER A 569 8.11 21.89 20.88
N GLY A 570 7.09 21.67 21.71
CA GLY A 570 6.40 22.77 22.38
C GLY A 570 5.62 23.70 21.43
N SER A 571 5.90 24.99 21.50
CA SER A 571 5.15 26.04 20.80
C SER A 571 6.00 27.23 20.35
N THR A 572 7.27 27.30 20.72
CA THR A 572 8.14 28.46 20.49
C THR A 572 9.41 28.06 19.75
N VAL A 573 9.71 28.77 18.67
CA VAL A 573 10.92 28.56 17.86
C VAL A 573 11.76 29.83 17.79
N TRP A 574 13.02 29.72 17.36
CA TRP A 574 13.74 30.87 16.79
C TRP A 574 13.55 30.89 15.28
N TRP A 575 13.12 32.01 14.73
CA TRP A 575 12.84 32.18 13.32
C TRP A 575 13.56 33.39 12.74
N TYR A 576 14.14 33.22 11.55
CA TYR A 576 14.66 34.30 10.72
C TYR A 576 13.63 34.72 9.65
N GLY A 577 12.86 35.75 9.96
CA GLY A 577 11.88 36.36 9.06
C GLY A 577 11.11 37.47 9.78
N GLU A 578 10.13 38.10 9.12
CA GLU A 578 9.30 39.13 9.73
C GLU A 578 7.81 38.79 9.64
N ASN A 579 7.08 38.87 10.75
CA ASN A 579 5.63 38.59 10.78
C ASN A 579 4.82 39.51 9.86
N SER A 580 5.34 40.70 9.54
CA SER A 580 4.66 41.65 8.64
C SER A 580 4.58 41.18 7.19
N THR A 581 5.52 40.34 6.76
CA THR A 581 5.56 39.77 5.41
C THR A 581 5.38 38.26 5.39
N GLY A 582 5.66 37.58 6.51
CA GLY A 582 5.77 36.13 6.63
C GLY A 582 7.03 35.56 5.94
N THR A 583 8.04 36.40 5.68
CA THR A 583 9.22 36.08 4.88
C THR A 583 10.46 36.83 5.37
N PHE A 584 11.63 36.53 4.79
CA PHE A 584 12.87 37.29 5.01
C PHE A 584 13.15 38.39 3.97
N ILE A 585 12.14 38.79 3.18
CA ILE A 585 12.25 39.88 2.19
C ILE A 585 12.39 41.26 2.85
N GLY A 586 11.93 41.37 4.10
CA GLY A 586 11.86 42.61 4.86
C GLY A 586 10.63 43.47 4.57
N SER A 587 10.18 44.25 5.56
CA SER A 587 9.02 45.16 5.44
C SER A 587 9.20 46.27 4.41
N ASP A 588 10.45 46.57 4.07
CA ASP A 588 10.84 47.55 3.05
C ASP A 588 11.26 46.79 1.77
N TYR A 589 10.36 46.04 1.14
CA TYR A 589 10.65 45.43 -0.17
C TYR A 589 10.21 46.37 -1.31
N HIS A 590 10.83 46.23 -2.49
CA HIS A 590 10.50 47.11 -3.62
C HIS A 590 9.00 47.03 -3.99
N THR A 591 8.29 48.16 -3.98
CA THR A 591 6.90 48.29 -4.45
C THR A 591 6.75 49.58 -5.27
N PRO A 592 5.85 49.66 -6.28
CA PRO A 592 4.79 48.71 -6.68
C PRO A 592 5.23 47.61 -7.68
N ILE A 593 4.34 46.66 -7.99
CA ILE A 593 4.48 45.69 -9.10
C ILE A 593 4.23 46.41 -10.43
N CYS A 594 5.17 46.33 -11.36
CA CYS A 594 5.04 46.95 -12.69
C CYS A 594 4.33 45.99 -13.67
N ALA A 595 3.53 46.53 -14.60
CA ALA A 595 2.90 45.74 -15.68
C ALA A 595 3.96 45.13 -16.61
N GLU A 596 3.71 43.89 -17.01
CA GLU A 596 4.61 42.94 -17.70
C GLU A 596 5.53 43.54 -18.79
N TYR A 597 6.80 43.13 -18.70
CA TYR A 597 7.76 43.15 -19.80
C TYR A 597 7.31 42.16 -20.89
N ASN A 598 7.34 42.61 -22.15
CA ASN A 598 7.00 41.81 -23.31
C ASN A 598 8.29 41.26 -23.92
N GLU A 599 8.54 39.96 -23.79
CA GLU A 599 9.76 39.26 -24.25
C GLU A 599 9.98 39.28 -25.78
N SER A 600 9.09 39.94 -26.54
CA SER A 600 9.17 40.03 -28.00
C SER A 600 9.97 41.21 -28.56
N ASP A 601 10.64 42.03 -27.73
CA ASP A 601 11.50 43.14 -28.17
C ASP A 601 13.00 42.74 -28.24
N PRO A 602 13.61 42.64 -29.44
CA PRO A 602 14.96 42.09 -29.64
C PRO A 602 16.11 43.07 -29.35
N VAL A 603 15.85 44.23 -28.74
CA VAL A 603 16.92 45.21 -28.41
C VAL A 603 17.04 45.38 -26.90
N PHE A 604 17.80 44.48 -26.28
CA PHE A 604 18.10 44.51 -24.86
C PHE A 604 19.09 45.63 -24.52
N ASN A 605 18.63 46.68 -23.82
CA ASN A 605 19.46 47.80 -23.36
C ASN A 605 19.49 47.84 -21.83
N TRP A 606 20.60 47.43 -21.22
CA TRP A 606 20.83 47.36 -19.77
C TRP A 606 20.71 48.70 -19.02
N SER A 607 20.52 49.82 -19.74
CA SER A 607 20.47 51.18 -19.17
C SER A 607 19.07 51.71 -18.86
N GLU A 608 18.00 50.97 -19.17
CA GLU A 608 16.60 51.38 -18.93
C GLU A 608 15.86 50.53 -17.87
N TYR A 609 16.52 49.54 -17.24
CA TYR A 609 15.88 48.72 -16.20
C TYR A 609 15.56 49.58 -14.98
N ASN A 610 14.28 49.64 -14.63
CA ASN A 610 13.82 50.43 -13.49
C ASN A 610 13.95 49.60 -12.20
N TRP A 611 15.10 49.73 -11.52
CA TRP A 611 15.40 49.12 -10.22
C TRP A 611 14.43 49.49 -9.06
N SER A 612 13.31 50.16 -9.34
CA SER A 612 12.34 50.61 -8.32
C SER A 612 11.00 49.86 -8.31
N CYS A 613 10.81 48.81 -9.11
CA CYS A 613 9.60 47.98 -9.08
C CYS A 613 9.85 46.47 -9.22
N GLN A 614 8.92 45.66 -8.70
CA GLN A 614 8.97 44.19 -8.78
C GLN A 614 8.17 43.64 -9.97
N THR A 615 8.53 42.43 -10.39
CA THR A 615 7.87 41.68 -11.48
C THR A 615 7.23 40.43 -10.91
N ALA A 616 6.12 39.98 -11.50
CA ALA A 616 5.41 38.80 -11.03
C ALA A 616 6.31 37.55 -11.10
N LYS A 617 6.21 36.67 -10.10
CA LYS A 617 6.98 35.41 -10.03
C LYS A 617 8.48 35.60 -10.24
N ASN A 618 9.07 36.57 -9.56
CA ASN A 618 10.51 36.82 -9.61
C ASN A 618 11.25 36.46 -8.32
N GLY A 619 10.63 35.74 -7.39
CA GLY A 619 11.20 35.40 -6.09
C GLY A 619 11.18 36.52 -5.05
N GLY A 620 10.87 37.76 -5.44
CA GLY A 620 10.83 38.93 -4.56
C GLY A 620 12.18 39.61 -4.36
N THR A 621 12.21 40.95 -4.37
CA THR A 621 13.45 41.74 -4.27
C THR A 621 13.46 42.74 -3.11
N SER A 622 14.34 42.50 -2.14
CA SER A 622 14.62 43.39 -0.99
C SER A 622 15.33 44.68 -1.43
N TYR A 623 15.29 45.76 -0.63
CA TYR A 623 16.08 46.98 -0.91
C TYR A 623 17.59 46.77 -0.77
N ALA A 624 18.01 45.84 0.09
CA ALA A 624 19.40 45.46 0.33
C ALA A 624 19.46 43.98 0.72
N ALA A 625 20.65 43.42 0.71
CA ALA A 625 20.88 42.09 1.27
C ALA A 625 20.59 42.08 2.77
N ASN A 626 19.94 41.02 3.24
CA ASN A 626 19.56 40.83 4.63
C ASN A 626 20.52 39.82 5.28
N THR A 627 20.96 40.13 6.49
CA THR A 627 21.80 39.21 7.27
C THR A 627 21.51 39.34 8.76
N GLY A 628 21.66 38.25 9.49
CA GLY A 628 21.53 38.29 10.94
C GLY A 628 22.13 37.08 11.63
N ASN A 629 22.36 37.24 12.93
CA ASN A 629 23.02 36.24 13.76
C ASN A 629 22.15 35.92 14.96
N LEU A 630 21.96 34.63 15.22
CA LEU A 630 21.45 34.11 16.48
C LEU A 630 22.63 33.49 17.24
N ILE A 631 22.95 34.05 18.39
CA ILE A 631 24.14 33.73 19.18
C ILE A 631 23.70 33.16 20.52
N SER A 632 24.21 31.98 20.87
CA SER A 632 23.90 31.30 22.13
C SER A 632 24.49 32.03 23.35
N PRO A 633 24.01 31.75 24.57
CA PRO A 633 24.78 32.01 25.78
C PRO A 633 26.13 31.25 25.76
N THR A 634 27.04 31.60 26.69
CA THR A 634 28.28 30.84 26.86
C THR A 634 27.99 29.43 27.37
N ILE A 635 28.50 28.44 26.63
CA ILE A 635 28.36 27.01 26.92
C ILE A 635 29.69 26.51 27.49
N ASP A 636 29.64 25.85 28.64
CA ASP A 636 30.84 25.34 29.32
C ASP A 636 31.01 23.84 29.06
N LEU A 637 31.99 23.49 28.22
CA LEU A 637 32.37 22.10 27.96
C LEU A 637 33.61 21.67 28.75
N THR A 638 33.98 22.38 29.81
CA THR A 638 35.14 22.03 30.65
C THR A 638 34.97 20.63 31.23
N GLY A 639 35.90 19.71 30.93
CA GLY A 639 35.84 18.32 31.40
C GLY A 639 35.07 17.37 30.48
N VAL A 640 34.52 17.86 29.37
CA VAL A 640 33.98 17.06 28.28
C VAL A 640 35.13 16.60 27.37
N SER A 641 35.17 15.32 27.00
CA SER A 641 36.22 14.73 26.15
C SER A 641 35.85 14.71 24.66
N ASN A 642 34.58 14.47 24.35
CA ASN A 642 34.01 14.51 23.00
C ASN A 642 32.66 15.22 23.06
N ALA A 643 32.30 15.97 22.02
CA ALA A 643 31.07 16.75 22.00
C ALA A 643 30.48 16.81 20.58
N SER A 644 29.15 16.74 20.49
CA SER A 644 28.39 16.97 19.25
C SER A 644 27.32 18.03 19.49
N LEU A 645 27.15 18.92 18.52
CA LEU A 645 26.04 19.87 18.43
C LEU A 645 24.93 19.24 17.58
N THR A 646 23.70 19.23 18.10
CA THR A 646 22.50 18.84 17.36
C THR A 646 21.41 19.89 17.54
N PHE A 647 20.60 20.12 16.51
CA PHE A 647 19.43 21.00 16.58
C PHE A 647 18.44 20.67 15.47
N MET A 648 17.16 20.93 15.71
CA MET A 648 16.11 20.82 14.71
C MET A 648 16.04 22.07 13.86
N SER A 649 15.87 21.87 12.57
CA SER A 649 15.91 22.93 11.57
C SER A 649 14.77 22.73 10.58
N TRP A 650 14.09 23.82 10.23
CA TRP A 650 13.18 23.86 9.09
C TRP A 650 13.53 25.10 8.29
N TYR A 651 13.57 25.00 6.96
CA TYR A 651 13.86 26.17 6.13
C TYR A 651 13.16 26.14 4.78
N GLU A 652 13.01 27.34 4.23
CA GLU A 652 12.61 27.63 2.87
C GLU A 652 13.37 28.86 2.36
N ILE A 653 14.19 28.66 1.33
CA ILE A 653 15.09 29.65 0.73
C ILE A 653 14.86 29.74 -0.78
N GLU A 654 15.60 30.58 -1.48
CA GLU A 654 15.54 30.63 -2.93
C GLU A 654 15.89 29.31 -3.61
N GLY A 655 15.29 29.06 -4.78
CA GLY A 655 15.53 27.86 -5.57
C GLY A 655 16.69 27.96 -6.57
N VAL A 656 17.36 29.11 -6.66
CA VAL A 656 18.39 29.41 -7.66
C VAL A 656 19.74 29.53 -6.96
N ASP A 657 20.80 28.97 -7.53
CA ASP A 657 22.16 29.11 -7.00
C ASP A 657 22.22 28.77 -5.49
N VAL A 658 21.51 27.70 -5.07
CA VAL A 658 21.21 27.40 -3.65
C VAL A 658 22.44 27.20 -2.77
N ASN A 659 23.59 26.94 -3.42
CA ASN A 659 24.89 26.76 -2.79
C ASN A 659 25.70 28.06 -2.65
N MET A 660 25.19 29.20 -3.13
CA MET A 660 25.85 30.51 -3.09
C MET A 660 25.07 31.59 -2.35
N TYR A 661 23.74 31.48 -2.29
CA TYR A 661 22.86 32.49 -1.71
C TYR A 661 21.93 31.89 -0.64
N ASP A 662 21.27 32.76 0.12
CA ASP A 662 20.47 32.40 1.30
C ASP A 662 21.20 31.43 2.24
N MET A 663 22.43 31.82 2.57
CA MET A 663 23.38 30.94 3.24
C MET A 663 23.07 30.82 4.73
N MET A 664 22.83 29.59 5.16
CA MET A 664 22.58 29.18 6.54
C MET A 664 23.85 28.57 7.16
N TYR A 665 24.64 29.41 7.82
CA TYR A 665 25.93 29.02 8.40
C TYR A 665 25.85 28.73 9.90
N VAL A 666 26.68 27.77 10.33
CA VAL A 666 26.91 27.44 11.74
C VAL A 666 28.35 27.76 12.11
N TYR A 667 28.54 28.55 13.15
CA TYR A 667 29.85 28.96 13.66
C TYR A 667 30.02 28.64 15.14
N ILE A 668 31.28 28.47 15.54
CA ILE A 668 31.71 28.35 16.94
C ILE A 668 32.76 29.40 17.29
N SER A 669 32.68 29.95 18.49
CA SER A 669 33.71 30.77 19.11
C SER A 669 34.17 30.16 20.43
N THR A 670 35.47 30.24 20.74
CA THR A 670 36.06 29.82 22.04
C THR A 670 36.67 30.99 22.82
N ASP A 671 36.53 32.21 22.32
CA ASP A 671 37.08 33.44 22.91
C ASP A 671 35.97 34.45 23.27
N ALA A 672 34.82 33.92 23.71
CA ALA A 672 33.63 34.67 24.09
C ALA A 672 33.05 35.54 22.96
N GLY A 673 33.04 35.01 21.73
CA GLY A 673 32.43 35.64 20.57
C GLY A 673 33.30 36.70 19.88
N VAL A 674 34.61 36.72 20.14
CA VAL A 674 35.55 37.67 19.50
C VAL A 674 35.96 37.17 18.11
N THR A 675 36.25 35.88 17.98
CA THR A 675 36.52 35.21 16.70
C THR A 675 35.63 33.98 16.54
N TYR A 676 35.24 33.70 15.28
CA TYR A 676 34.35 32.60 14.93
C TYR A 676 35.01 31.69 13.89
N THR A 677 34.87 30.39 14.09
CA THR A 677 35.24 29.34 13.14
C THR A 677 33.97 28.74 12.55
N GLN A 678 33.89 28.61 11.24
CA GLN A 678 32.75 27.99 10.57
C GLN A 678 32.81 26.47 10.71
N LEU A 679 31.71 25.86 11.15
CA LEU A 679 31.56 24.40 11.16
C LEU A 679 31.05 23.90 9.81
N GLY A 680 30.07 24.59 9.22
CA GLY A 680 29.52 24.26 7.92
C GLY A 680 28.38 25.19 7.50
N ALA A 681 27.80 24.89 6.35
CA ALA A 681 26.55 25.46 5.85
C ALA A 681 25.51 24.33 5.71
N ILE A 682 24.24 24.64 5.90
CA ILE A 682 23.14 23.67 5.77
C ILE A 682 22.66 23.57 4.32
N ASN A 683 22.90 24.62 3.52
CA ASN A 683 22.58 24.66 2.10
C ASN A 683 23.18 23.44 1.36
N PRO A 684 22.53 22.98 0.28
CA PRO A 684 23.11 21.99 -0.62
C PRO A 684 24.49 22.42 -1.12
N ILE A 685 25.40 21.46 -1.27
CA ILE A 685 26.77 21.74 -1.74
C ILE A 685 26.78 22.11 -3.24
N ASN A 686 25.85 21.51 -4.00
CA ASN A 686 25.68 21.75 -5.43
C ASN A 686 24.43 22.56 -5.68
N ASP A 687 24.49 23.37 -6.72
CA ASP A 687 23.30 24.05 -7.21
C ASP A 687 22.32 23.05 -7.82
N VAL A 688 21.04 23.37 -7.71
CA VAL A 688 19.94 22.68 -8.39
C VAL A 688 19.34 23.72 -9.33
N ASP A 689 19.27 23.45 -10.64
CA ASP A 689 18.81 24.40 -11.66
C ASP A 689 17.31 24.79 -11.47
N GLY A 690 16.99 25.51 -10.40
CA GLY A 690 15.64 25.84 -9.97
C GLY A 690 15.16 27.19 -10.51
N GLU A 691 13.86 27.44 -10.29
CA GLU A 691 13.21 28.67 -10.74
C GLU A 691 13.20 29.69 -9.60
N SER A 692 13.46 30.96 -9.91
CA SER A 692 13.57 32.05 -8.91
C SER A 692 12.32 32.24 -8.04
N PHE A 693 11.15 31.83 -8.51
CA PHE A 693 9.89 31.93 -7.77
C PHE A 693 9.48 30.65 -7.06
N ARG A 694 10.24 29.56 -7.19
CA ARG A 694 10.00 28.31 -6.48
C ARG A 694 11.05 28.16 -5.37
N PRO A 695 10.64 27.75 -4.16
CA PRO A 695 11.58 27.63 -3.07
C PRO A 695 12.51 26.42 -3.22
N TYR A 696 13.68 26.47 -2.60
CA TYR A 696 14.33 25.27 -2.10
C TYR A 696 14.04 25.14 -0.60
N SER A 697 13.33 24.09 -0.21
CA SER A 697 13.01 23.86 1.19
C SER A 697 13.85 22.71 1.77
N SER A 698 13.78 22.58 3.08
CA SER A 698 14.23 21.39 3.82
C SER A 698 13.63 20.05 3.32
N GLY A 699 12.55 20.10 2.52
CA GLY A 699 12.00 18.93 1.81
C GLY A 699 12.46 18.78 0.36
N GLY A 700 13.22 19.74 -0.20
CA GLY A 700 13.73 19.74 -1.57
C GLY A 700 13.20 20.87 -2.46
N LEU A 701 13.59 20.88 -3.73
CA LEU A 701 13.25 21.92 -4.70
C LEU A 701 11.75 21.93 -5.01
N GLY A 702 11.07 23.02 -4.65
CA GLY A 702 9.64 23.23 -4.86
C GLY A 702 8.73 22.31 -4.05
N LEU A 703 9.25 21.65 -3.01
CA LEU A 703 8.53 20.77 -2.10
C LEU A 703 8.23 21.46 -0.77
N THR A 704 7.22 20.99 -0.05
CA THR A 704 6.89 21.50 1.30
C THR A 704 8.04 21.23 2.26
N GLY A 705 8.42 22.22 3.05
CA GLY A 705 9.50 22.07 4.04
C GLY A 705 9.13 21.08 5.15
N VAL A 706 10.13 20.35 5.64
CA VAL A 706 9.99 19.34 6.71
C VAL A 706 11.03 19.59 7.79
N TRP A 707 10.71 19.26 9.04
CA TRP A 707 11.69 19.38 10.13
C TRP A 707 12.84 18.38 9.94
N VAL A 708 14.07 18.87 9.97
CA VAL A 708 15.30 18.09 9.79
C VAL A 708 16.26 18.31 10.95
N SER A 709 16.78 17.22 11.52
CA SER A 709 17.85 17.29 12.53
C SER A 709 19.19 17.58 11.88
N GLN A 710 19.94 18.54 12.42
CA GLN A 710 21.28 18.94 11.98
C GLN A 710 22.32 18.49 13.01
N HIS A 711 23.48 18.00 12.56
CA HIS A 711 24.50 17.44 13.45
C HIS A 711 25.91 17.90 13.07
N PHE A 712 26.67 18.41 14.05
CA PHE A 712 28.06 18.82 13.88
C PHE A 712 28.96 18.23 14.97
N ASP A 713 30.04 17.54 14.56
CA ASP A 713 31.09 17.16 15.51
C ASP A 713 31.85 18.41 15.98
N ILE A 714 31.81 18.66 17.28
CA ILE A 714 32.50 19.78 17.93
C ILE A 714 33.50 19.27 18.97
N SER A 715 33.94 18.01 18.86
CA SER A 715 34.90 17.41 19.79
C SER A 715 36.23 18.15 19.84
N SER A 716 36.64 18.82 18.76
CA SER A 716 37.81 19.71 18.75
C SER A 716 37.70 20.92 19.67
N TYR A 717 36.48 21.26 20.11
CA TYR A 717 36.17 22.36 21.02
C TYR A 717 35.85 21.86 22.44
N ALA A 718 35.91 20.55 22.68
CA ALA A 718 35.71 19.97 23.99
C ALA A 718 36.74 20.50 25.02
N SER A 719 36.40 20.47 26.31
CA SER A 719 37.22 21.03 27.39
C SER A 719 37.49 22.54 27.29
N SER A 720 36.61 23.30 26.62
CA SER A 720 36.66 24.76 26.51
C SER A 720 35.31 25.42 26.81
N GLN A 721 35.29 26.74 27.01
CA GLN A 721 34.06 27.52 26.98
C GLN A 721 33.82 28.02 25.56
N MET A 722 32.59 27.91 25.07
CA MET A 722 32.26 28.23 23.69
C MET A 722 30.94 28.97 23.53
N VAL A 723 30.71 29.50 22.35
CA VAL A 723 29.46 30.13 21.91
C VAL A 723 29.13 29.62 20.51
N ILE A 724 27.87 29.23 20.28
CA ILE A 724 27.34 28.87 18.96
C ILE A 724 26.77 30.13 18.32
N LYS A 725 26.96 30.28 17.02
CA LYS A 725 26.32 31.33 16.23
C LYS A 725 25.74 30.74 14.95
N PHE A 726 24.43 30.88 14.78
CA PHE A 726 23.73 30.64 13.53
C PHE A 726 23.65 31.96 12.76
N THR A 727 24.03 31.93 11.48
CA THR A 727 23.98 33.12 10.61
C THR A 727 23.12 32.79 9.40
N PHE A 728 22.13 33.63 9.13
CA PHE A 728 21.42 33.66 7.86
C PHE A 728 21.93 34.86 7.07
N ASP A 729 22.38 34.65 5.85
CA ASP A 729 22.95 35.70 4.98
C ASP A 729 22.41 35.50 3.56
N THR A 730 21.55 36.42 3.11
CA THR A 730 20.98 36.35 1.75
C THR A 730 22.05 36.58 0.69
N VAL A 731 23.22 37.13 1.06
CA VAL A 731 24.36 37.49 0.19
C VAL A 731 24.04 38.60 -0.81
N ASP A 732 22.84 38.61 -1.40
CA ASP A 732 22.32 39.66 -2.25
C ASP A 732 20.89 40.07 -1.86
N ASN A 733 20.27 40.93 -2.67
CA ASN A 733 18.93 41.46 -2.40
C ASN A 733 17.83 40.81 -3.26
N LEU A 734 18.14 39.77 -4.04
CA LEU A 734 17.23 39.06 -4.93
C LEU A 734 16.58 37.87 -4.19
N TYR A 735 15.49 37.38 -4.77
CA TYR A 735 14.82 36.12 -4.41
C TYR A 735 14.45 35.86 -2.93
N ASN A 736 14.30 36.92 -2.14
CA ASN A 736 14.13 36.83 -0.69
C ASN A 736 12.67 36.61 -0.22
N GLY A 737 11.76 36.26 -1.12
CA GLY A 737 10.32 36.16 -0.90
C GLY A 737 9.85 34.92 -0.15
N PHE A 738 10.74 34.14 0.46
CA PHE A 738 10.45 32.86 1.09
C PHE A 738 10.43 32.93 2.62
N ARG A 739 10.01 31.84 3.28
CA ARG A 739 9.73 31.81 4.73
C ARG A 739 10.96 31.83 5.63
N GLY A 740 12.16 31.53 5.12
CA GLY A 740 13.42 31.68 5.86
C GLY A 740 13.80 30.45 6.68
N TRP A 741 14.52 30.64 7.77
CA TRP A 741 15.11 29.56 8.56
C TRP A 741 14.58 29.54 10.01
N ILE A 742 14.17 28.37 10.48
CA ILE A 742 13.62 28.11 11.80
C ILE A 742 14.52 27.10 12.51
N ILE A 743 14.81 27.35 13.79
CA ILE A 743 15.64 26.51 14.67
C ILE A 743 14.86 26.16 15.94
N ASP A 744 14.95 24.91 16.35
CA ASP A 744 14.37 24.37 17.58
C ASP A 744 15.31 23.31 18.22
N ASP A 745 15.08 22.97 19.49
CA ASP A 745 15.77 21.91 20.24
C ASP A 745 17.31 21.85 20.08
N VAL A 746 18.01 22.92 20.48
CA VAL A 746 19.49 22.96 20.39
C VAL A 746 20.11 22.20 21.56
N MET A 747 20.93 21.20 21.25
CA MET A 747 21.61 20.35 22.24
C MET A 747 23.12 20.21 21.97
N ILE A 748 23.90 20.12 23.05
CA ILE A 748 25.28 19.60 23.00
C ILE A 748 25.39 18.36 23.87
N GLY A 749 25.73 17.25 23.20
CA GLY A 749 25.89 15.95 23.82
C GLY A 749 27.33 15.43 23.81
N THR A 750 27.69 14.57 24.76
CA THR A 750 28.97 13.85 24.73
C THR A 750 28.86 12.57 23.91
N THR A 751 29.58 12.47 22.79
CA THR A 751 29.58 11.27 21.95
C THR A 751 30.26 10.11 22.68
N GLY A 752 29.49 9.05 22.94
CA GLY A 752 30.05 7.69 22.98
C GLY A 752 30.74 7.38 21.65
N ALA A 753 31.65 6.40 21.64
CA ALA A 753 32.45 6.08 20.46
C ALA A 753 31.57 6.01 19.20
N ALA A 754 31.91 6.83 18.20
CA ALA A 754 31.10 7.02 17.00
C ALA A 754 30.89 5.67 16.29
N VAL A 755 29.62 5.26 16.15
CA VAL A 755 29.23 4.04 15.44
C VAL A 755 29.13 4.34 13.94
N SER A 756 30.02 3.74 13.17
CA SER A 756 29.98 3.83 11.71
C SER A 756 28.64 3.31 11.17
N PRO A 757 28.15 3.84 10.03
CA PRO A 757 27.03 3.23 9.34
C PRO A 757 27.41 1.80 8.91
N THR A 758 26.41 0.95 8.70
CA THR A 758 26.60 -0.34 8.00
C THR A 758 25.69 -0.39 6.78
N ILE A 759 26.06 -1.17 5.77
CA ILE A 759 25.21 -1.44 4.61
C ILE A 759 24.96 -2.95 4.60
N MET A 760 23.70 -3.34 4.61
CA MET A 760 23.25 -4.74 4.61
C MET A 760 22.77 -5.17 3.22
N THR A 761 21.99 -4.32 2.54
CA THR A 761 21.53 -4.59 1.18
C THR A 761 21.41 -3.31 0.35
N VAL A 762 21.59 -3.42 -0.96
CA VAL A 762 21.25 -2.39 -1.94
C VAL A 762 20.33 -3.03 -2.99
N ALA A 763 19.13 -2.50 -3.19
CA ALA A 763 18.16 -3.05 -4.13
C ALA A 763 17.37 -1.93 -4.83
N PRO A 764 16.97 -2.09 -6.12
CA PRO A 764 16.05 -1.16 -6.76
C PRO A 764 14.72 -1.07 -5.99
N SER A 765 14.21 0.14 -5.79
CA SER A 765 12.85 0.33 -5.27
C SER A 765 11.86 -0.06 -6.37
N GLY A 766 10.86 -0.89 -6.05
CA GLY A 766 9.94 -1.44 -7.05
C GLY A 766 9.22 -0.34 -7.85
N GLY A 767 9.31 -0.40 -9.19
CA GLY A 767 8.27 0.13 -10.07
C GLY A 767 8.58 1.34 -10.96
N VAL A 768 9.81 1.85 -11.09
CA VAL A 768 10.10 2.94 -12.06
C VAL A 768 11.14 2.50 -13.09
N SER A 769 10.66 2.10 -14.27
CA SER A 769 11.50 2.04 -15.48
C SER A 769 11.59 3.45 -16.03
N GLY A 770 12.79 4.05 -16.01
CA GLY A 770 13.03 5.39 -16.55
C GLY A 770 12.52 5.53 -17.98
N VAL A 771 11.79 6.61 -18.25
CA VAL A 771 11.33 6.98 -19.61
C VAL A 771 12.48 7.72 -20.30
N ILE A 772 12.99 7.18 -21.41
CA ILE A 772 13.93 7.92 -22.27
C ILE A 772 13.13 8.77 -23.25
N ASP A 773 13.22 10.09 -23.13
CA ASP A 773 12.87 11.05 -24.18
C ASP A 773 13.98 11.08 -25.25
N PRO A 774 13.70 10.83 -26.54
CA PRO A 774 14.69 10.87 -27.62
C PRO A 774 15.32 12.24 -27.89
N TYR A 775 14.85 13.33 -27.27
CA TYR A 775 15.29 14.70 -27.50
C TYR A 775 15.93 15.38 -26.29
N TYR A 776 15.77 14.84 -25.07
CA TYR A 776 16.30 15.45 -23.82
C TYR A 776 17.11 14.51 -22.90
N GLY A 777 17.20 13.21 -23.19
CA GLY A 777 17.89 12.25 -22.30
C GLY A 777 17.00 11.74 -21.16
N CYS A 778 17.59 10.92 -20.28
CA CYS A 778 16.95 10.32 -19.11
C CYS A 778 16.38 11.39 -18.16
N VAL A 779 15.08 11.35 -17.88
CA VAL A 779 14.41 12.26 -16.94
C VAL A 779 13.97 11.40 -15.75
N ASN A 780 14.70 11.54 -14.64
CA ASN A 780 14.65 10.74 -13.40
C ASN A 780 15.43 9.41 -13.48
N GLY A 781 16.52 9.34 -12.70
CA GLY A 781 17.35 8.14 -12.52
C GLY A 781 16.62 7.03 -11.76
N THR A 782 17.20 5.83 -11.74
CA THR A 782 16.64 4.71 -10.96
C THR A 782 16.81 4.96 -9.47
N ILE A 783 15.74 4.84 -8.67
CA ILE A 783 15.83 4.93 -7.20
C ILE A 783 16.19 3.56 -6.62
N VAL A 784 17.25 3.52 -5.82
CA VAL A 784 17.66 2.35 -5.04
C VAL A 784 17.43 2.55 -3.55
N SER A 785 17.03 1.48 -2.88
CA SER A 785 16.95 1.37 -1.43
C SER A 785 18.22 0.75 -0.87
N ILE A 786 18.85 1.46 0.06
CA ILE A 786 20.06 1.04 0.77
C ILE A 786 19.64 0.78 2.22
N VAL A 787 19.63 -0.48 2.62
CA VAL A 787 19.25 -0.93 3.98
C VAL A 787 20.52 -1.17 4.78
N GLY A 788 20.52 -0.76 6.05
CA GLY A 788 21.68 -0.83 6.91
C GLY A 788 21.38 -0.38 8.34
N THR A 789 22.38 0.18 9.01
CA THR A 789 22.22 0.73 10.36
C THR A 789 23.02 2.01 10.54
N ASN A 790 22.64 2.82 11.53
CA ASN A 790 23.28 4.07 11.93
C ASN A 790 23.38 5.11 10.80
N PHE A 791 22.47 5.13 9.84
CA PHE A 791 22.38 6.20 8.86
C PHE A 791 21.94 7.50 9.53
N MET A 792 22.57 8.61 9.15
CA MET A 792 22.26 9.93 9.68
C MET A 792 21.66 10.78 8.58
N ASN A 793 20.67 11.60 8.91
CA ASN A 793 20.11 12.54 7.94
C ASN A 793 21.23 13.43 7.36
N GLY A 794 21.26 13.58 6.04
CA GLY A 794 22.38 14.20 5.31
C GLY A 794 23.53 13.26 4.94
N ALA A 795 23.38 11.93 5.14
CA ALA A 795 24.33 10.96 4.62
C ALA A 795 24.41 11.05 3.09
N THR A 796 25.63 11.03 2.55
CA THR A 796 25.88 11.00 1.11
C THR A 796 26.02 9.57 0.62
N VAL A 797 25.61 9.33 -0.64
CA VAL A 797 25.73 8.03 -1.32
C VAL A 797 26.59 8.19 -2.57
N GLU A 798 27.54 7.29 -2.76
CA GLU A 798 28.38 7.19 -3.96
C GLU A 798 28.24 5.80 -4.61
N PHE A 799 28.05 5.77 -5.93
CA PHE A 799 28.16 4.59 -6.78
C PHE A 799 29.55 4.58 -7.44
N GLY A 800 30.46 3.76 -6.90
CA GLY A 800 31.88 3.74 -7.23
C GLY A 800 32.58 5.02 -6.77
N THR A 801 32.67 6.00 -7.66
CA THR A 801 33.24 7.34 -7.38
C THR A 801 32.29 8.48 -7.75
N THR A 802 31.05 8.16 -8.14
CA THR A 802 30.05 9.12 -8.60
C THR A 802 28.98 9.26 -7.53
N TYR A 803 28.71 10.48 -7.08
CA TYR A 803 27.62 10.74 -6.14
C TYR A 803 26.26 10.38 -6.75
N ALA A 804 25.34 9.91 -5.92
CA ALA A 804 23.92 9.84 -6.26
C ALA A 804 23.39 11.24 -6.60
N ASP A 805 22.43 11.33 -7.53
CA ASP A 805 21.79 12.62 -7.89
C ASP A 805 20.98 13.15 -6.70
N THR A 806 20.33 12.24 -5.96
CA THR A 806 19.70 12.51 -4.68
C THR A 806 19.98 11.36 -3.70
N ALA A 807 20.01 11.66 -2.40
CA ALA A 807 20.06 10.67 -1.32
C ALA A 807 19.23 11.19 -0.14
N SER A 808 18.13 10.50 0.16
CA SER A 808 17.25 10.81 1.29
C SER A 808 17.33 9.69 2.32
N VAL A 809 17.64 10.05 3.56
CA VAL A 809 17.65 9.09 4.68
C VAL A 809 16.23 8.99 5.22
N ALA A 810 15.55 7.89 4.91
CA ALA A 810 14.19 7.63 5.36
C ALA A 810 14.14 7.24 6.84
N SER A 811 15.19 6.55 7.33
CA SER A 811 15.38 6.21 8.73
C SER A 811 16.86 5.93 9.02
N SER A 812 17.21 5.67 10.27
CA SER A 812 18.57 5.23 10.65
C SER A 812 18.98 3.88 10.04
N SER A 813 18.07 3.18 9.36
CA SER A 813 18.29 1.90 8.68
C SER A 813 17.97 1.91 7.19
N LEU A 814 17.46 3.00 6.62
CA LEU A 814 17.08 3.08 5.22
C LEU A 814 17.48 4.41 4.56
N ILE A 815 18.17 4.33 3.43
CA ILE A 815 18.41 5.45 2.50
C ILE A 815 17.75 5.13 1.15
N GLN A 816 17.05 6.10 0.57
CA GLN A 816 16.65 6.08 -0.84
C GLN A 816 17.60 6.97 -1.63
N ALA A 817 18.24 6.43 -2.65
CA ALA A 817 19.21 7.17 -3.46
C ALA A 817 18.91 7.05 -4.96
N GLU A 818 19.01 8.14 -5.69
CA GLU A 818 18.80 8.19 -7.14
C GLU A 818 20.13 7.97 -7.88
N VAL A 819 20.16 6.94 -8.72
CA VAL A 819 21.34 6.57 -9.50
C VAL A 819 21.52 7.55 -10.67
N PRO A 820 22.71 8.15 -10.84
CA PRO A 820 22.95 9.10 -11.93
C PRO A 820 22.78 8.48 -13.31
N CYS A 821 22.00 9.12 -14.18
CA CYS A 821 21.75 8.63 -15.54
C CYS A 821 23.02 8.52 -16.42
N ALA A 822 24.12 9.19 -16.05
CA ALA A 822 25.40 9.17 -16.76
C ALA A 822 26.35 8.04 -16.30
N LEU A 823 25.93 7.20 -15.35
CA LEU A 823 26.74 6.08 -14.86
C LEU A 823 26.86 5.04 -15.98
N ALA A 824 28.11 4.67 -16.31
CA ALA A 824 28.38 3.74 -17.42
C ALA A 824 27.97 2.30 -17.07
N ASP A 825 27.94 1.42 -18.08
CA ASP A 825 27.75 -0.01 -17.83
C ASP A 825 28.89 -0.55 -16.96
N GLY A 826 28.52 -1.25 -15.88
CA GLY A 826 29.48 -1.75 -14.93
C GLY A 826 28.88 -2.17 -13.61
N THR A 827 29.71 -2.84 -12.80
CA THR A 827 29.40 -3.13 -11.40
C THR A 827 30.13 -2.12 -10.52
N TYR A 828 29.42 -1.57 -9.54
CA TYR A 828 29.81 -0.45 -8.71
C TYR A 828 29.78 -0.84 -7.24
N ASP A 829 30.75 -0.36 -6.48
CA ASP A 829 30.69 -0.33 -5.02
C ASP A 829 29.68 0.75 -4.59
N VAL A 830 28.98 0.55 -3.48
CA VAL A 830 28.11 1.58 -2.91
C VAL A 830 28.69 2.04 -1.59
N THR A 831 28.98 3.33 -1.46
CA THR A 831 29.50 3.94 -0.24
C THR A 831 28.48 4.90 0.35
N VAL A 832 28.19 4.74 1.64
CA VAL A 832 27.42 5.68 2.44
C VAL A 832 28.37 6.41 3.39
N THR A 833 28.34 7.74 3.40
CA THR A 833 29.10 8.56 4.35
C THR A 833 28.15 9.45 5.15
N ASN A 834 28.12 9.25 6.47
CA ASN A 834 27.34 10.09 7.37
C ASN A 834 27.98 11.49 7.54
N PRO A 835 27.21 12.51 7.95
CA PRO A 835 27.73 13.86 8.20
C PRO A 835 28.81 13.94 9.27
N ASN A 836 28.88 12.95 10.17
CA ASN A 836 29.96 12.84 11.16
C ASN A 836 31.29 12.34 10.55
N GLY A 837 31.35 12.11 9.24
CA GLY A 837 32.53 11.67 8.49
C GLY A 837 32.81 10.16 8.55
N GLN A 838 31.95 9.38 9.20
CA GLN A 838 32.05 7.92 9.18
C GLN A 838 31.31 7.36 7.98
N GLY A 839 31.88 6.33 7.34
CA GLY A 839 31.25 5.70 6.19
C GLY A 839 31.36 4.18 6.19
N ALA A 840 30.53 3.57 5.36
CA ALA A 840 30.57 2.15 5.02
C ALA A 840 30.53 1.99 3.52
N THR A 841 31.24 0.97 3.02
CA THR A 841 31.26 0.61 1.61
C THR A 841 30.86 -0.84 1.47
N MET A 842 29.87 -1.11 0.63
CA MET A 842 29.54 -2.45 0.15
C MET A 842 30.15 -2.61 -1.24
N THR A 843 31.04 -3.59 -1.39
CA THR A 843 31.72 -3.84 -2.66
C THR A 843 30.84 -4.58 -3.64
N SER A 844 30.87 -4.19 -4.92
CA SER A 844 30.09 -4.79 -6.01
C SER A 844 28.59 -4.87 -5.71
N ALA A 845 28.07 -3.84 -5.03
CA ALA A 845 26.71 -3.81 -4.50
C ALA A 845 25.64 -3.49 -5.55
N PHE A 846 26.01 -2.86 -6.65
CA PHE A 846 25.07 -2.37 -7.64
C PHE A 846 25.60 -2.51 -9.06
N THR A 847 24.74 -2.88 -10.03
CA THR A 847 25.13 -3.05 -11.42
C THR A 847 24.26 -2.19 -12.33
N VAL A 848 24.90 -1.44 -13.22
CA VAL A 848 24.25 -0.70 -14.31
C VAL A 848 24.43 -1.48 -15.61
N THR A 849 23.32 -1.70 -16.32
CA THR A 849 23.32 -2.33 -17.65
C THR A 849 22.41 -1.55 -18.61
N THR A 850 22.92 -1.21 -19.79
CA THR A 850 22.16 -0.56 -20.88
C THR A 850 21.37 -1.53 -21.75
N ALA A 851 21.42 -2.84 -21.50
CA ALA A 851 20.62 -3.84 -22.18
C ALA A 851 19.25 -3.96 -21.50
N TYR A 852 18.19 -3.53 -22.20
CA TYR A 852 16.82 -3.73 -21.73
C TYR A 852 16.37 -5.17 -22.01
N PRO A 853 15.57 -5.78 -21.11
CA PRO A 853 14.98 -7.08 -21.42
C PRO A 853 14.14 -6.97 -22.71
N PRO A 854 14.07 -8.05 -23.51
CA PRO A 854 13.15 -8.08 -24.64
C PRO A 854 11.73 -7.89 -24.11
N ALA A 855 10.84 -7.25 -24.86
CA ALA A 855 9.42 -7.18 -24.49
C ALA A 855 8.57 -7.62 -25.67
N ILE A 856 7.60 -8.50 -25.44
CA ILE A 856 6.75 -9.11 -26.47
C ILE A 856 5.39 -8.41 -26.47
N SER A 857 5.05 -7.72 -27.56
CA SER A 857 3.74 -7.07 -27.69
C SER A 857 2.71 -7.97 -28.37
N SER A 858 3.12 -8.82 -29.31
CA SER A 858 2.20 -9.73 -30.02
C SER A 858 2.92 -10.82 -30.80
N ILE A 859 2.17 -11.87 -31.17
CA ILE A 859 2.56 -12.90 -32.13
C ILE A 859 1.49 -13.04 -33.21
N SER A 860 1.87 -13.14 -34.48
CA SER A 860 0.94 -13.22 -35.62
C SER A 860 1.36 -14.29 -36.63
N PRO A 861 0.46 -15.21 -37.04
CA PRO A 861 -0.90 -15.38 -36.53
C PRO A 861 -0.91 -15.80 -35.05
N THR A 862 -1.98 -15.46 -34.32
CA THR A 862 -2.15 -15.82 -32.89
C THR A 862 -2.56 -17.28 -32.69
N SER A 863 -2.71 -18.07 -33.78
CA SER A 863 -3.03 -19.49 -33.69
C SER A 863 -2.44 -20.32 -34.83
N GLY A 864 -2.30 -21.61 -34.56
CA GLY A 864 -1.85 -22.65 -35.49
C GLY A 864 -2.69 -23.92 -35.35
N THR A 865 -2.34 -24.99 -36.06
CA THR A 865 -2.96 -26.32 -35.90
C THR A 865 -1.94 -27.30 -35.35
N ASN A 866 -2.36 -28.30 -34.58
CA ASN A 866 -1.45 -29.27 -33.98
C ASN A 866 -0.80 -30.22 -35.01
N ASP A 867 -1.34 -30.32 -36.23
CA ASP A 867 -0.82 -31.21 -37.28
C ASP A 867 0.02 -30.50 -38.35
N GLN A 868 0.11 -29.17 -38.34
CA GLN A 868 0.89 -28.38 -39.31
C GLN A 868 1.82 -27.38 -38.60
N SER A 869 2.99 -27.11 -39.20
CA SER A 869 3.83 -26.01 -38.73
C SER A 869 3.21 -24.65 -39.10
N THR A 870 3.40 -23.66 -38.25
CA THR A 870 2.86 -22.31 -38.43
C THR A 870 3.99 -21.29 -38.42
N ALA A 871 4.16 -20.54 -39.51
CA ALA A 871 5.10 -19.43 -39.56
C ALA A 871 4.52 -18.24 -38.79
N VAL A 872 5.31 -17.64 -37.90
CA VAL A 872 4.89 -16.57 -37.00
C VAL A 872 5.84 -15.38 -37.05
N THR A 873 5.29 -14.19 -36.84
CA THR A 873 6.02 -12.95 -36.60
C THR A 873 5.70 -12.47 -35.19
N ILE A 874 6.74 -12.30 -34.37
CA ILE A 874 6.66 -11.77 -33.02
C ILE A 874 7.07 -10.30 -33.07
N THR A 875 6.23 -9.44 -32.52
CA THR A 875 6.45 -7.99 -32.46
C THR A 875 6.70 -7.59 -31.02
N GLY A 876 7.54 -6.59 -30.80
CA GLY A 876 7.97 -6.21 -29.46
C GLY A 876 9.00 -5.08 -29.45
N SER A 877 9.84 -5.05 -28.43
CA SER A 877 10.99 -4.16 -28.29
C SER A 877 12.21 -4.89 -27.73
N ASN A 878 13.39 -4.29 -27.91
CA ASN A 878 14.68 -4.75 -27.38
C ASN A 878 15.09 -6.18 -27.77
N PHE A 879 14.65 -6.67 -28.95
CA PHE A 879 15.11 -7.97 -29.44
C PHE A 879 16.55 -7.91 -29.94
N GLU A 880 17.40 -8.81 -29.43
CA GLU A 880 18.81 -8.86 -29.79
C GLU A 880 19.13 -9.94 -30.83
N ASN A 881 20.15 -9.68 -31.64
CA ASN A 881 20.60 -10.65 -32.62
C ASN A 881 21.17 -11.89 -31.92
N GLY A 882 20.51 -13.04 -32.10
CA GLY A 882 20.81 -14.28 -31.39
C GLY A 882 19.77 -14.69 -30.35
N ALA A 883 18.69 -13.90 -30.19
CA ALA A 883 17.58 -14.28 -29.33
C ALA A 883 16.97 -15.65 -29.69
N THR A 884 16.58 -16.40 -28.68
CA THR A 884 15.83 -17.66 -28.79
C THR A 884 14.34 -17.40 -28.52
N VAL A 885 13.49 -18.28 -29.03
CA VAL A 885 12.03 -18.17 -28.91
C VAL A 885 11.45 -19.54 -28.61
N GLU A 886 10.52 -19.61 -27.67
CA GLU A 886 9.77 -20.82 -27.33
C GLU A 886 8.26 -20.57 -27.33
N VAL A 887 7.49 -21.61 -27.68
CA VAL A 887 6.03 -21.62 -27.52
C VAL A 887 5.64 -22.86 -26.74
N GLY A 888 5.03 -22.67 -25.57
CA GLY A 888 4.63 -23.78 -24.69
C GLY A 888 5.80 -24.67 -24.27
N GLY A 889 6.98 -24.08 -24.04
CA GLY A 889 8.22 -24.80 -23.70
C GLY A 889 8.89 -25.52 -24.88
N THR A 890 8.38 -25.38 -26.11
CA THR A 890 9.03 -25.91 -27.31
C THR A 890 9.80 -24.80 -28.03
N THR A 891 11.12 -24.94 -28.15
CA THR A 891 11.95 -24.00 -28.92
C THR A 891 11.55 -23.99 -30.39
N LEU A 892 11.37 -22.78 -30.94
CA LEU A 892 10.97 -22.59 -32.33
C LEU A 892 12.12 -22.79 -33.30
N SER A 893 11.78 -22.97 -34.58
CA SER A 893 12.76 -23.08 -35.68
C SER A 893 12.72 -21.86 -36.60
N ASN A 894 13.73 -21.68 -37.45
CA ASN A 894 13.86 -20.55 -38.37
C ASN A 894 13.78 -19.17 -37.68
N ILE A 895 14.33 -19.07 -36.47
CA ILE A 895 14.35 -17.81 -35.70
C ILE A 895 15.30 -16.83 -36.39
N VAL A 896 14.75 -15.70 -36.84
CA VAL A 896 15.50 -14.58 -37.42
C VAL A 896 15.02 -13.30 -36.77
N VAL A 897 15.90 -12.64 -36.02
CA VAL A 897 15.67 -11.30 -35.50
C VAL A 897 15.81 -10.32 -36.67
N VAL A 898 14.69 -9.72 -37.08
CA VAL A 898 14.61 -8.83 -38.24
C VAL A 898 15.01 -7.40 -37.86
N SER A 899 14.60 -6.97 -36.66
CA SER A 899 14.94 -5.70 -36.02
C SER A 899 14.83 -5.86 -34.51
N SER A 900 15.20 -4.82 -33.74
CA SER A 900 14.96 -4.76 -32.30
C SER A 900 13.48 -4.83 -31.89
N THR A 901 12.56 -4.83 -32.86
CA THR A 901 11.11 -4.83 -32.64
C THR A 901 10.39 -5.99 -33.33
N SER A 902 11.11 -6.86 -34.06
CA SER A 902 10.49 -7.95 -34.80
C SER A 902 11.38 -9.19 -34.92
N ILE A 903 10.82 -10.35 -34.57
CA ILE A 903 11.40 -11.67 -34.80
C ILE A 903 10.46 -12.47 -35.73
N THR A 904 11.02 -13.17 -36.71
CA THR A 904 10.29 -14.20 -37.47
C THR A 904 10.73 -15.58 -36.99
N ALA A 905 9.78 -16.50 -36.83
CA ALA A 905 10.04 -17.86 -36.37
C ALA A 905 8.99 -18.85 -36.93
N THR A 906 9.18 -20.14 -36.68
CA THR A 906 8.27 -21.21 -37.09
C THR A 906 7.91 -22.08 -35.90
N VAL A 907 6.62 -22.09 -35.57
CA VAL A 907 6.00 -23.01 -34.62
C VAL A 907 5.91 -24.41 -35.25
N PRO A 908 6.49 -25.45 -34.65
CA PRO A 908 6.44 -26.80 -35.21
C PRO A 908 5.05 -27.45 -35.07
N ALA A 909 4.77 -28.46 -35.89
CA ALA A 909 3.63 -29.35 -35.67
C ALA A 909 3.89 -30.25 -34.44
N GLY A 910 2.84 -30.83 -33.87
CA GLY A 910 2.91 -31.78 -32.76
C GLY A 910 2.77 -31.16 -31.37
N LEU A 911 2.57 -29.85 -31.27
CA LEU A 911 2.20 -29.20 -30.01
C LEU A 911 0.82 -29.69 -29.56
N SER A 912 0.66 -29.90 -28.25
CA SER A 912 -0.65 -30.17 -27.66
C SER A 912 -1.60 -28.97 -27.88
N GLY A 913 -2.91 -29.24 -27.98
CA GLY A 913 -3.92 -28.21 -28.18
C GLY A 913 -3.99 -27.20 -27.02
N GLY A 914 -4.61 -26.06 -27.27
CA GLY A 914 -4.87 -25.02 -26.26
C GLY A 914 -3.91 -23.81 -26.33
N HIS A 915 -4.06 -22.89 -25.38
CA HIS A 915 -3.23 -21.70 -25.25
C HIS A 915 -1.81 -22.05 -24.79
N LYS A 916 -0.81 -21.42 -25.41
CA LYS A 916 0.60 -21.59 -25.11
C LYS A 916 1.24 -20.22 -24.88
N ASN A 917 2.07 -20.13 -23.86
CA ASN A 917 2.90 -18.96 -23.60
C ASN A 917 3.96 -18.83 -24.69
N VAL A 918 4.33 -17.60 -25.04
CA VAL A 918 5.45 -17.30 -25.94
C VAL A 918 6.57 -16.65 -25.14
N LEU A 919 7.74 -17.28 -25.10
CA LEU A 919 8.94 -16.80 -24.41
C LEU A 919 9.96 -16.34 -25.44
N VAL A 920 10.56 -15.16 -25.24
CA VAL A 920 11.72 -14.67 -25.99
C VAL A 920 12.86 -14.43 -25.01
N THR A 921 14.04 -14.99 -25.30
CA THR A 921 15.25 -14.83 -24.46
C THR A 921 16.38 -14.26 -25.31
N ASN A 922 16.94 -13.13 -24.89
CA ASN A 922 18.10 -12.50 -25.54
C ASN A 922 19.41 -13.24 -25.16
N PRO A 923 20.52 -13.05 -25.91
CA PRO A 923 21.81 -13.70 -25.64
C PRO A 923 22.42 -13.39 -24.27
N ASP A 924 22.02 -12.29 -23.64
CA ASP A 924 22.39 -11.88 -22.30
C ASP A 924 21.56 -12.55 -21.19
N SER A 925 20.68 -13.49 -21.56
CA SER A 925 19.77 -14.26 -20.69
C SER A 925 18.56 -13.48 -20.16
N GLN A 926 18.37 -12.21 -20.56
CA GLN A 926 17.13 -11.49 -20.26
C GLN A 926 15.98 -12.00 -21.13
N TYR A 927 14.75 -11.98 -20.61
CA TYR A 927 13.61 -12.56 -21.29
C TYR A 927 12.29 -11.85 -20.99
N ASP A 928 11.27 -12.13 -21.81
CA ASP A 928 9.87 -11.79 -21.55
C ASP A 928 8.94 -12.90 -22.04
N VAL A 929 7.73 -12.96 -21.47
CA VAL A 929 6.72 -13.99 -21.71
C VAL A 929 5.37 -13.37 -22.04
N LEU A 930 4.91 -13.58 -23.28
CA LEU A 930 3.52 -13.33 -23.66
C LEU A 930 2.66 -14.52 -23.23
N MET A 931 2.04 -14.40 -22.06
CA MET A 931 1.16 -15.41 -21.47
C MET A 931 -0.02 -15.71 -22.41
N GLY A 932 -0.24 -17.00 -22.73
CA GLY A 932 -1.31 -17.45 -23.60
C GLY A 932 -1.29 -16.92 -25.04
N GLY A 933 -0.18 -16.31 -25.47
CA GLY A 933 -0.09 -15.55 -26.72
C GLY A 933 -0.34 -16.33 -28.01
N PHE A 934 -0.20 -17.67 -27.99
CA PHE A 934 -0.41 -18.50 -29.17
C PHE A 934 -1.35 -19.68 -28.90
N TYR A 935 -2.38 -19.86 -29.73
CA TYR A 935 -3.37 -20.94 -29.58
C TYR A 935 -3.16 -22.07 -30.58
N VAL A 936 -3.09 -23.33 -30.11
CA VAL A 936 -2.96 -24.51 -30.98
C VAL A 936 -4.33 -25.17 -31.16
N ASN A 937 -4.88 -25.09 -32.37
CA ASN A 937 -6.11 -25.76 -32.77
C ASN A 937 -5.87 -27.26 -32.96
N TYR A 938 -6.71 -28.10 -32.33
CA TYR A 938 -6.64 -29.56 -32.46
C TYR A 938 -7.52 -30.02 -33.64
N THR A 939 -6.96 -30.65 -34.67
CA THR A 939 -7.66 -30.91 -35.95
C THR A 939 -8.36 -32.27 -36.09
N THR A 940 -8.47 -33.09 -35.04
CA THR A 940 -9.33 -34.30 -35.10
C THR A 940 -10.76 -33.96 -34.69
N SER A 941 -11.70 -34.16 -35.63
CA SER A 941 -13.15 -34.16 -35.43
C SER A 941 -13.55 -34.94 -34.17
N ILE A 942 -13.92 -34.22 -33.12
CA ILE A 942 -14.53 -34.76 -31.90
C ILE A 942 -16.01 -34.96 -32.17
N ASP A 943 -16.43 -36.21 -32.28
CA ASP A 943 -17.80 -36.58 -32.68
C ASP A 943 -18.84 -36.26 -31.59
N GLN A 944 -18.42 -36.08 -30.33
CA GLN A 944 -19.32 -35.79 -29.21
C GLN A 944 -18.67 -35.22 -27.94
N ALA A 945 -17.57 -35.83 -27.45
CA ALA A 945 -16.80 -35.31 -26.31
C ALA A 945 -15.39 -35.93 -26.26
N ALA A 946 -14.41 -35.20 -25.73
CA ALA A 946 -13.06 -35.66 -25.39
C ALA A 946 -12.57 -34.99 -24.11
N VAL A 947 -11.57 -35.56 -23.44
CA VAL A 947 -10.91 -34.93 -22.28
C VAL A 947 -9.41 -34.86 -22.52
N ILE A 948 -8.83 -33.69 -22.29
CA ILE A 948 -7.41 -33.38 -22.47
C ILE A 948 -6.80 -33.04 -21.11
N ARG A 949 -5.70 -33.70 -20.75
CA ARG A 949 -4.94 -33.45 -19.51
C ARG A 949 -3.79 -32.50 -19.76
N ASP A 950 -3.61 -31.57 -18.83
CA ASP A 950 -2.47 -30.66 -18.76
C ASP A 950 -1.80 -30.82 -17.38
N LEU A 951 -0.50 -31.08 -17.39
CA LEU A 951 0.33 -31.27 -16.20
C LEU A 951 1.49 -30.26 -16.22
N PRO A 952 1.99 -29.79 -15.05
CA PRO A 952 3.28 -29.12 -15.02
C PRO A 952 4.39 -30.06 -15.49
N SER A 953 5.47 -29.50 -16.04
CA SER A 953 6.59 -30.28 -16.59
C SER A 953 7.42 -31.00 -15.53
N THR A 954 7.50 -30.43 -14.32
CA THR A 954 8.23 -31.00 -13.19
C THR A 954 7.50 -30.80 -11.85
N THR A 955 7.82 -31.63 -10.85
CA THR A 955 7.38 -31.47 -9.46
C THR A 955 8.48 -31.91 -8.48
N THR A 956 8.34 -31.63 -7.18
CA THR A 956 9.30 -32.02 -6.14
C THR A 956 8.73 -33.10 -5.22
N ALA A 957 9.59 -33.98 -4.70
CA ALA A 957 9.18 -34.96 -3.71
C ALA A 957 8.70 -34.25 -2.43
N GLY A 958 7.51 -34.62 -1.93
CA GLY A 958 6.88 -33.97 -0.77
C GLY A 958 6.09 -32.70 -1.09
N GLY A 959 6.13 -32.22 -2.33
CA GLY A 959 5.38 -31.05 -2.79
C GLY A 959 3.94 -31.37 -3.20
N SER A 960 3.27 -30.37 -3.79
CA SER A 960 1.97 -30.53 -4.45
C SER A 960 1.91 -29.68 -5.71
N PHE A 961 1.09 -30.07 -6.66
CA PHE A 961 0.84 -29.30 -7.88
C PHE A 961 -0.62 -29.42 -8.32
N THR A 962 -1.04 -28.53 -9.21
CA THR A 962 -2.39 -28.55 -9.80
C THR A 962 -2.32 -29.17 -11.19
N ALA A 963 -3.22 -30.10 -11.46
CA ALA A 963 -3.47 -30.69 -12.77
C ALA A 963 -4.84 -30.24 -13.30
N THR A 964 -4.95 -30.14 -14.62
CA THR A 964 -6.19 -29.71 -15.30
C THR A 964 -6.67 -30.78 -16.27
N LEU A 965 -7.98 -31.06 -16.28
CA LEU A 965 -8.67 -31.84 -17.32
C LEU A 965 -9.66 -30.92 -18.04
N GLU A 966 -9.42 -30.63 -19.30
CA GLU A 966 -10.34 -29.88 -20.16
C GLU A 966 -11.34 -30.86 -20.78
N LEU A 967 -12.65 -30.63 -20.57
CA LEU A 967 -13.71 -31.40 -21.23
C LEU A 967 -14.13 -30.67 -22.51
N VAL A 968 -13.72 -31.21 -23.65
CA VAL A 968 -14.06 -30.67 -24.96
C VAL A 968 -15.32 -31.33 -25.49
N LEU A 969 -16.39 -30.54 -25.71
CA LEU A 969 -17.66 -31.02 -26.24
C LEU A 969 -17.73 -30.79 -27.76
N GLY A 970 -18.28 -31.78 -28.48
CA GLY A 970 -18.59 -31.66 -29.92
C GLY A 970 -19.95 -31.01 -30.16
N ASP A 971 -20.30 -30.82 -31.44
CA ASP A 971 -21.53 -30.11 -31.88
C ASP A 971 -22.84 -30.69 -31.32
N VAL A 972 -22.83 -31.98 -30.95
CA VAL A 972 -23.95 -32.66 -30.32
C VAL A 972 -23.46 -33.32 -29.02
N PRO A 973 -23.39 -32.61 -27.89
CA PRO A 973 -22.80 -33.17 -26.67
C PRO A 973 -23.63 -34.32 -26.07
N PRO A 974 -22.99 -35.30 -25.40
CA PRO A 974 -23.72 -36.36 -24.68
C PRO A 974 -24.45 -35.78 -23.45
N ASN A 975 -25.55 -36.39 -23.00
CA ASN A 975 -26.32 -35.87 -21.86
C ASN A 975 -25.57 -35.93 -20.50
N SER A 976 -24.56 -36.80 -20.41
CA SER A 976 -23.73 -36.99 -19.22
C SER A 976 -22.42 -37.68 -19.58
N VAL A 977 -21.36 -37.37 -18.83
CA VAL A 977 -20.06 -38.04 -18.94
C VAL A 977 -19.59 -38.55 -17.58
N ILE A 978 -18.73 -39.57 -17.61
CA ILE A 978 -17.96 -40.05 -16.46
C ILE A 978 -16.49 -39.93 -16.82
N ILE A 979 -15.72 -39.24 -16.00
CA ILE A 979 -14.27 -39.07 -16.16
C ILE A 979 -13.61 -39.85 -15.02
N ASN A 980 -12.77 -40.81 -15.40
CA ASN A 980 -11.95 -41.61 -14.50
C ASN A 980 -10.49 -41.22 -14.71
N GLU A 981 -9.87 -40.57 -13.73
CA GLU A 981 -8.45 -40.24 -13.72
C GLU A 981 -7.71 -41.19 -12.78
N PHE A 982 -6.47 -41.54 -13.12
CA PHE A 982 -5.59 -42.35 -12.28
C PHE A 982 -4.29 -41.60 -12.05
N VAL A 983 -4.13 -41.09 -10.83
CA VAL A 983 -2.86 -40.50 -10.37
C VAL A 983 -1.86 -41.59 -9.99
N PRO A 984 -0.54 -41.30 -9.94
CA PRO A 984 0.46 -42.29 -9.56
C PRO A 984 0.16 -42.95 -8.22
N THR A 985 0.48 -44.24 -8.08
CA THR A 985 0.19 -44.99 -6.87
C THR A 985 0.90 -44.38 -5.65
N GLY A 986 0.14 -44.13 -4.58
CA GLY A 986 0.66 -43.49 -3.36
C GLY A 986 0.53 -41.96 -3.35
N TRP A 987 0.21 -41.33 -4.48
CA TRP A 987 -0.07 -39.90 -4.56
C TRP A 987 -1.52 -39.64 -4.13
N THR A 988 -1.78 -38.46 -3.59
CA THR A 988 -3.12 -38.15 -3.05
C THR A 988 -3.69 -36.91 -3.70
N VAL A 989 -5.00 -36.90 -3.95
CA VAL A 989 -5.72 -35.70 -4.42
C VAL A 989 -6.29 -34.97 -3.22
N THR A 990 -5.79 -33.76 -2.98
CA THR A 990 -6.11 -32.94 -1.79
C THR A 990 -7.17 -31.88 -2.04
N GLY A 991 -7.43 -31.53 -3.31
CA GLY A 991 -8.47 -30.59 -3.70
C GLY A 991 -8.93 -30.82 -5.15
N SER A 992 -10.17 -30.46 -5.47
CA SER A 992 -10.67 -30.48 -6.86
C SER A 992 -11.89 -29.58 -7.04
N SER A 993 -11.96 -28.91 -8.19
CA SER A 993 -13.10 -28.10 -8.63
C SER A 993 -13.45 -28.46 -10.09
N PRO A 994 -14.68 -28.94 -10.39
CA PRO A 994 -15.71 -29.34 -9.42
C PRO A 994 -15.25 -30.51 -8.54
N THR A 995 -15.84 -30.64 -7.36
CA THR A 995 -15.49 -31.72 -6.42
C THR A 995 -15.67 -33.09 -7.05
N TYR A 996 -14.69 -33.99 -6.90
CA TYR A 996 -14.81 -35.36 -7.37
C TYR A 996 -15.91 -36.12 -6.64
N ASN A 997 -16.55 -37.07 -7.33
CA ASN A 997 -17.58 -37.92 -6.74
C ASN A 997 -16.99 -39.05 -5.88
N SER A 998 -15.79 -39.52 -6.23
CA SER A 998 -15.05 -40.49 -5.40
C SER A 998 -13.55 -40.44 -5.68
N PHE A 999 -12.74 -40.62 -4.64
CA PHE A 999 -11.30 -40.88 -4.74
C PHE A 999 -10.95 -42.18 -4.02
N ASN A 1000 -10.16 -43.04 -4.66
CA ASN A 1000 -9.62 -44.26 -4.09
C ASN A 1000 -8.10 -44.17 -3.99
N SER A 1001 -7.60 -43.84 -2.81
CA SER A 1001 -6.17 -43.67 -2.54
C SER A 1001 -5.33 -44.95 -2.73
N ALA A 1002 -5.95 -46.14 -2.70
CA ALA A 1002 -5.23 -47.40 -2.92
C ALA A 1002 -4.96 -47.66 -4.42
N THR A 1003 -5.81 -47.14 -5.32
CA THR A 1003 -5.69 -47.33 -6.77
C THR A 1003 -5.31 -46.05 -7.51
N GLY A 1004 -5.33 -44.90 -6.84
CA GLY A 1004 -5.16 -43.57 -7.46
C GLY A 1004 -6.36 -43.12 -8.30
N GLU A 1005 -7.48 -43.86 -8.28
CA GLU A 1005 -8.65 -43.54 -9.11
C GLU A 1005 -9.43 -42.35 -8.55
N VAL A 1006 -9.57 -41.30 -9.34
CA VAL A 1006 -10.42 -40.14 -9.08
C VAL A 1006 -11.54 -40.14 -10.12
N LYS A 1007 -12.78 -39.92 -9.68
CA LYS A 1007 -13.96 -40.02 -10.55
C LYS A 1007 -14.83 -38.77 -10.49
N TRP A 1008 -15.19 -38.25 -11.65
CA TRP A 1008 -16.20 -37.21 -11.84
C TRP A 1008 -17.35 -37.70 -12.70
N ILE A 1009 -18.57 -37.36 -12.32
CA ILE A 1009 -19.81 -37.63 -13.06
C ILE A 1009 -20.44 -36.27 -13.35
N LEU A 1010 -20.42 -35.86 -14.63
CA LEU A 1010 -20.92 -34.56 -15.06
C LEU A 1010 -22.19 -34.75 -15.89
N TYR A 1011 -23.21 -33.93 -15.61
CA TYR A 1011 -24.50 -33.93 -16.30
C TYR A 1011 -25.20 -32.58 -16.16
N GLY A 1012 -26.13 -32.27 -17.07
CA GLY A 1012 -26.82 -30.98 -17.06
C GLY A 1012 -25.85 -29.80 -17.22
N ALA A 1013 -25.99 -28.75 -16.40
CA ALA A 1013 -25.13 -27.56 -16.47
C ALA A 1013 -23.64 -27.86 -16.20
N SER A 1014 -23.34 -28.85 -15.33
CA SER A 1014 -21.96 -29.25 -15.01
C SER A 1014 -21.21 -29.92 -16.17
N LEU A 1015 -21.92 -30.34 -17.22
CA LEU A 1015 -21.32 -30.85 -18.45
C LEU A 1015 -20.58 -29.76 -19.24
N TYR A 1016 -21.03 -28.52 -19.10
CA TYR A 1016 -20.44 -27.35 -19.76
C TYR A 1016 -19.37 -26.66 -18.90
N ALA A 1017 -18.94 -27.31 -17.81
CA ALA A 1017 -17.77 -26.87 -17.06
C ALA A 1017 -16.53 -27.04 -17.97
N MET A 1018 -15.85 -25.94 -18.29
CA MET A 1018 -14.77 -25.97 -19.28
C MET A 1018 -13.54 -26.76 -18.79
N ASN A 1019 -13.19 -26.64 -17.50
CA ASN A 1019 -12.02 -27.30 -16.92
C ASN A 1019 -12.34 -27.92 -15.55
N ILE A 1020 -11.84 -29.14 -15.30
CA ILE A 1020 -11.70 -29.72 -13.96
C ILE A 1020 -10.27 -29.45 -13.50
N THR A 1021 -10.11 -28.75 -12.39
CA THR A 1021 -8.80 -28.61 -11.72
C THR A 1021 -8.75 -29.50 -10.50
N TYR A 1022 -7.60 -30.13 -10.25
CA TYR A 1022 -7.39 -30.95 -9.06
C TYR A 1022 -5.94 -30.88 -8.58
N THR A 1023 -5.75 -30.79 -7.27
CA THR A 1023 -4.46 -30.68 -6.61
C THR A 1023 -3.97 -32.06 -6.21
N VAL A 1024 -2.75 -32.40 -6.62
CA VAL A 1024 -2.10 -33.68 -6.33
C VAL A 1024 -0.92 -33.44 -5.40
N SER A 1025 -0.89 -34.13 -4.26
CA SER A 1025 0.23 -34.16 -3.33
C SER A 1025 1.14 -35.36 -3.63
N VAL A 1026 2.43 -35.07 -3.70
CA VAL A 1026 3.51 -35.99 -4.06
C VAL A 1026 4.15 -36.53 -2.78
N PRO A 1027 4.29 -37.85 -2.61
CA PRO A 1027 4.98 -38.42 -1.46
C PRO A 1027 6.44 -37.94 -1.36
N ALA A 1028 6.91 -37.70 -0.13
CA ALA A 1028 8.29 -37.27 0.14
C ALA A 1028 9.37 -38.27 -0.34
N ASN A 1029 8.98 -39.52 -0.61
CA ASN A 1029 9.87 -40.58 -1.11
C ASN A 1029 9.68 -40.87 -2.61
N ALA A 1030 8.94 -40.05 -3.34
CA ALA A 1030 8.72 -40.25 -4.76
C ALA A 1030 9.98 -39.88 -5.57
N THR A 1031 10.37 -40.72 -6.53
CA THR A 1031 11.53 -40.51 -7.40
C THR A 1031 11.21 -40.88 -8.85
N GLY A 1032 11.94 -40.32 -9.81
CA GLY A 1032 11.74 -40.57 -11.23
C GLY A 1032 10.51 -39.84 -11.78
N THR A 1033 9.66 -40.54 -12.53
CA THR A 1033 8.55 -39.95 -13.28
C THR A 1033 7.19 -40.43 -12.73
N GLY A 1034 6.29 -39.50 -12.42
CA GLY A 1034 4.90 -39.80 -12.08
C GLY A 1034 4.06 -40.00 -13.34
N THR A 1035 3.42 -41.17 -13.52
CA THR A 1035 2.58 -41.46 -14.70
C THR A 1035 1.09 -41.31 -14.41
N PHE A 1036 0.38 -40.59 -15.28
CA PHE A 1036 -1.06 -40.37 -15.24
C PHE A 1036 -1.75 -41.13 -16.37
N THR A 1037 -2.92 -41.69 -16.09
CA THR A 1037 -3.79 -42.32 -17.10
C THR A 1037 -5.25 -42.00 -16.81
N GLY A 1038 -6.14 -42.19 -17.78
CA GLY A 1038 -7.56 -42.00 -17.49
C GLY A 1038 -8.47 -42.31 -18.67
N GLU A 1039 -9.77 -42.39 -18.38
CA GLU A 1039 -10.82 -42.73 -19.33
C GLU A 1039 -12.01 -41.77 -19.22
N LEU A 1040 -12.52 -41.32 -20.37
CA LEU A 1040 -13.82 -40.68 -20.53
C LEU A 1040 -14.86 -41.73 -20.96
N LYS A 1041 -16.02 -41.74 -20.33
CA LYS A 1041 -17.15 -42.63 -20.65
C LYS A 1041 -18.44 -41.85 -20.81
N TYR A 1042 -19.23 -42.17 -21.83
CA TYR A 1042 -20.57 -41.59 -22.05
C TYR A 1042 -21.41 -42.51 -22.95
N ASN A 1043 -22.71 -42.23 -23.09
CA ASN A 1043 -23.54 -42.87 -24.11
C ASN A 1043 -23.67 -41.93 -25.31
N ASN A 1044 -23.46 -42.43 -26.52
CA ASN A 1044 -23.58 -41.63 -27.73
C ASN A 1044 -25.06 -41.27 -28.03
N VAL A 1045 -25.30 -40.48 -29.07
CA VAL A 1045 -26.65 -40.11 -29.56
C VAL A 1045 -27.57 -41.29 -29.86
N ASP A 1046 -27.02 -42.47 -30.17
CA ASP A 1046 -27.78 -43.71 -30.42
C ASP A 1046 -28.04 -44.52 -29.13
N GLY A 1047 -27.48 -44.08 -28.00
CA GLY A 1047 -27.58 -44.74 -26.70
C GLY A 1047 -26.53 -45.83 -26.45
N ASP A 1048 -25.56 -46.00 -27.36
CA ASP A 1048 -24.47 -46.97 -27.20
C ASP A 1048 -23.37 -46.42 -26.28
N PRO A 1049 -22.82 -47.23 -25.36
CA PRO A 1049 -21.75 -46.80 -24.47
C PRO A 1049 -20.43 -46.62 -25.23
N VAL A 1050 -19.79 -45.49 -25.02
CA VAL A 1050 -18.48 -45.09 -25.55
C VAL A 1050 -17.48 -44.98 -24.40
N THR A 1051 -16.25 -45.43 -24.63
CA THR A 1051 -15.10 -45.24 -23.73
C THR A 1051 -13.92 -44.75 -24.55
N GLN A 1052 -13.29 -43.66 -24.11
CA GLN A 1052 -12.13 -43.05 -24.74
C GLN A 1052 -11.04 -42.81 -23.68
N THR A 1053 -9.78 -42.86 -24.08
CA THR A 1053 -8.65 -42.51 -23.20
C THR A 1053 -8.54 -40.99 -23.09
N ILE A 1054 -8.21 -40.48 -21.90
CA ILE A 1054 -7.85 -39.08 -21.71
C ILE A 1054 -6.52 -38.81 -22.41
N THR A 1055 -6.48 -37.79 -23.27
CA THR A 1055 -5.29 -37.40 -24.05
C THR A 1055 -4.55 -36.25 -23.36
N GLY A 1056 -3.49 -35.70 -23.97
CA GLY A 1056 -2.64 -34.67 -23.36
C GLY A 1056 -1.46 -35.25 -22.59
N ASP A 1057 -1.03 -34.60 -21.52
CA ASP A 1057 0.13 -35.01 -20.75
C ASP A 1057 -0.13 -36.34 -20.02
N THR A 1058 0.91 -37.19 -19.95
CA THR A 1058 0.82 -38.53 -19.35
C THR A 1058 1.86 -38.75 -18.27
N SER A 1059 2.77 -37.80 -18.08
CA SER A 1059 3.90 -37.93 -17.17
C SER A 1059 4.34 -36.58 -16.64
N ILE A 1060 4.86 -36.57 -15.42
CA ILE A 1060 5.54 -35.45 -14.78
C ILE A 1060 6.86 -35.93 -14.20
N GLU A 1061 7.94 -35.19 -14.43
CA GLU A 1061 9.26 -35.54 -13.87
C GLU A 1061 9.39 -35.02 -12.44
N ILE A 1062 9.95 -35.82 -11.55
CA ILE A 1062 10.26 -35.38 -10.19
C ILE A 1062 11.69 -34.82 -10.21
N SER A 1063 11.83 -33.50 -10.02
CA SER A 1063 13.12 -32.85 -10.04
C SER A 1063 13.97 -33.33 -8.86
N ALA A 1064 15.18 -33.80 -9.18
CA ALA A 1064 16.17 -34.22 -8.19
C ALA A 1064 16.80 -32.98 -7.54
N GLY A 1065 16.07 -32.35 -6.61
CA GLY A 1065 16.64 -31.37 -5.71
C GLY A 1065 17.30 -32.09 -4.53
N CYS A 1066 18.59 -32.41 -4.63
CA CYS A 1066 19.35 -32.88 -3.47
C CYS A 1066 19.55 -31.68 -2.51
N ALA A 1067 19.40 -31.91 -1.21
CA ALA A 1067 19.50 -30.85 -0.19
C ALA A 1067 20.95 -30.33 0.01
N LEU A 1068 21.96 -31.03 -0.52
CA LEU A 1068 23.37 -30.66 -0.45
C LEU A 1068 23.92 -30.36 -1.85
N LYS A 1069 24.43 -29.14 -2.07
CA LYS A 1069 25.14 -28.80 -3.32
C LYS A 1069 26.42 -29.64 -3.43
N GLY A 1070 26.55 -30.38 -4.53
CA GLY A 1070 27.70 -31.27 -4.81
C GLY A 1070 27.43 -32.76 -4.56
N ASP A 1071 26.31 -33.10 -3.90
CA ASP A 1071 25.80 -34.46 -3.76
C ASP A 1071 24.96 -34.76 -5.01
N THR A 1072 25.52 -35.53 -5.94
CA THR A 1072 24.94 -35.75 -7.28
C THR A 1072 24.02 -36.96 -7.30
N ASP A 1073 24.13 -37.85 -6.32
CA ASP A 1073 23.26 -39.01 -6.16
C ASP A 1073 22.25 -38.92 -5.00
N CYS A 1074 22.24 -37.79 -4.28
CA CYS A 1074 21.35 -37.42 -3.20
C CYS A 1074 21.41 -38.37 -1.97
N ASP A 1075 22.55 -39.01 -1.72
CA ASP A 1075 22.68 -39.94 -0.59
C ASP A 1075 22.96 -39.25 0.77
N GLY A 1076 23.10 -37.91 0.75
CA GLY A 1076 23.38 -37.08 1.90
C GLY A 1076 24.88 -36.95 2.21
N LEU A 1077 25.75 -37.47 1.35
CA LEU A 1077 27.21 -37.38 1.44
C LEU A 1077 27.77 -36.89 0.11
N VAL A 1078 28.83 -36.07 0.14
CA VAL A 1078 29.57 -35.72 -1.08
C VAL A 1078 30.74 -36.70 -1.19
N SER A 1079 30.76 -37.55 -2.20
CA SER A 1079 31.86 -38.48 -2.43
C SER A 1079 33.01 -37.85 -3.22
N ASP A 1080 34.22 -38.44 -3.12
CA ASP A 1080 35.38 -38.03 -3.92
C ASP A 1080 35.08 -38.03 -5.43
N PHE A 1081 34.22 -38.93 -5.89
CA PHE A 1081 33.86 -39.06 -7.31
C PHE A 1081 32.98 -37.91 -7.80
N GLU A 1082 32.05 -37.47 -6.96
CA GLU A 1082 31.16 -36.35 -7.25
C GLU A 1082 31.91 -35.03 -7.22
N LEU A 1083 32.83 -34.86 -6.25
CA LEU A 1083 33.74 -33.72 -6.19
C LEU A 1083 34.63 -33.64 -7.45
N LEU A 1084 35.18 -34.77 -7.90
CA LEU A 1084 35.96 -34.84 -9.14
C LEU A 1084 35.15 -34.44 -10.38
N THR A 1085 33.89 -34.87 -10.44
CA THR A 1085 32.98 -34.51 -11.53
C THR A 1085 32.71 -33.00 -11.53
N TYR A 1086 32.56 -32.40 -10.35
CA TYR A 1086 32.36 -30.95 -10.18
C TYR A 1086 33.62 -30.14 -10.55
N VAL A 1087 34.81 -30.61 -10.17
CA VAL A 1087 36.10 -30.02 -10.58
C VAL A 1087 36.26 -30.07 -12.10
N ASP A 1088 35.92 -31.18 -12.74
CA ASP A 1088 36.02 -31.33 -14.19
C ASP A 1088 35.09 -30.37 -14.95
N LEU A 1089 33.92 -30.06 -14.38
CA LEU A 1089 32.97 -29.07 -14.90
C LEU A 1089 33.47 -27.62 -14.69
N TRP A 1090 34.13 -27.32 -13.58
CA TRP A 1090 34.77 -26.02 -13.33
C TRP A 1090 35.93 -25.77 -14.29
N VAL A 1091 36.78 -26.77 -14.53
CA VAL A 1091 37.87 -26.69 -15.52
C VAL A 1091 37.34 -26.46 -16.95
N GLN A 1092 36.12 -26.93 -17.23
CA GLN A 1092 35.44 -26.70 -18.51
C GLN A 1092 34.68 -25.36 -18.59
N GLY A 1093 34.69 -24.54 -17.52
CA GLY A 1093 34.04 -23.23 -17.48
C GLY A 1093 32.52 -23.29 -17.42
N THR A 1094 31.95 -24.46 -17.08
CA THR A 1094 30.49 -24.66 -16.97
C THR A 1094 29.94 -24.35 -15.57
N VAL A 1095 30.83 -24.09 -14.61
CA VAL A 1095 30.52 -23.63 -13.25
C VAL A 1095 31.52 -22.53 -12.88
N THR A 1096 31.06 -21.44 -12.26
CA THR A 1096 31.91 -20.29 -11.88
C THR A 1096 32.49 -20.45 -10.47
N ASP A 1097 33.53 -19.67 -10.14
CA ASP A 1097 34.50 -19.85 -9.03
C ASP A 1097 33.92 -19.85 -7.59
N PHE A 1098 32.59 -19.78 -7.43
CA PHE A 1098 31.92 -19.82 -6.11
C PHE A 1098 31.36 -21.21 -5.76
N ASP A 1099 30.84 -21.97 -6.75
CA ASP A 1099 30.22 -23.27 -6.48
C ASP A 1099 31.25 -24.37 -6.15
N LEU A 1100 32.51 -24.22 -6.58
CA LEU A 1100 33.55 -25.21 -6.29
C LEU A 1100 34.06 -25.11 -4.83
N LEU A 1101 34.21 -23.90 -4.30
CA LEU A 1101 34.58 -23.71 -2.88
C LEU A 1101 33.46 -24.19 -1.95
N GLU A 1102 32.21 -23.94 -2.31
CA GLU A 1102 31.05 -24.39 -1.54
C GLU A 1102 30.90 -25.92 -1.57
N ALA A 1103 31.14 -26.58 -2.72
CA ALA A 1103 31.19 -28.04 -2.80
C ALA A 1103 32.35 -28.64 -2.00
N ILE A 1104 33.51 -27.98 -1.95
CA ILE A 1104 34.66 -28.38 -1.12
C ILE A 1104 34.35 -28.20 0.37
N ASP A 1105 33.73 -27.09 0.78
CA ASP A 1105 33.34 -26.85 2.17
C ASP A 1105 32.26 -27.85 2.62
N ASN A 1106 31.30 -28.20 1.76
CA ASN A 1106 30.31 -29.23 2.04
C ASN A 1106 30.92 -30.65 2.10
N TRP A 1107 31.91 -30.95 1.26
CA TRP A 1107 32.70 -32.19 1.35
C TRP A 1107 33.48 -32.27 2.67
N VAL A 1108 34.11 -31.16 3.10
CA VAL A 1108 34.83 -31.09 4.38
C VAL A 1108 33.89 -31.23 5.58
N ASN A 1109 32.66 -30.72 5.49
CA ASN A 1109 31.69 -30.72 6.58
C ASN A 1109 30.78 -31.96 6.64
N SER A 1110 30.71 -32.79 5.59
CA SER A 1110 29.84 -33.98 5.54
C SER A 1110 30.44 -35.25 6.18
N GLY A 1111 31.73 -35.23 6.58
CA GLY A 1111 32.35 -36.22 7.46
C GLY A 1111 33.32 -37.19 6.81
#